data_AF-A0A378K2M4-F1
#
_entry.id   AF-A0A378K2M4-F1
#
_cell.length_a   1.000
_cell.length_b   1.000
_cell.length_c   1.000
_cell.angle_alpha   90.00
_cell.angle_beta   90.00
_cell.angle_gamma   90.00
#
_symmetry.space_group_name_H-M   'P 1'
#
loop_
_entity.id
_entity.type
_entity.pdbx_description
1 polymer ?
#
loop_
_entity_poly.entity_id
_entity_poly.type
_entity_poly.pdbx_seq_one_letter_code
_entity_poly.pdbx_strand_id
1 'polypeptide(L)'
;MLVLRVIQFIQELGSSGPTIPCDIKLHQFLSDRFKDSAPVDVLSSADVQFLLESYKERWISVKDTEDDYTLNSQGINQVWIKFAQELAEENNKQLFQILSPLLVLRVIQLIQELGASGPLIPCDIKLYQSLSARFKDSDPEDVLSSADVQFLLESYKERWISVKDTEDDYTLNSQGINQLWINFAQKLAEENNKHLFQILIPFITNDKDFNNLTCLTETTRMDNFYVGHGGHTLYRKRGFCEHLLKNGFMLSTYRDLSNIKLHLVTVDELSRLKSCKQTNGEFKIGSEVFVNFWDFLNRKVFPRLLDNGELPMELLPRLLRLVEQYHTFKNAGADYTNFKRSANEFFRLLAQGDLHNINCFYGQQISFQSKDYYLLDFLIAINMSRSYDLDQLLHTLLLWLYNINPALKSSLAILESVYNSITSLASSSSSSGQSVSISSEDHHQPLKHCYRLIVSLMTSAFEMWPLTERTISLWDLNNDVFPEAMEIYNCFLPALNENREQDLEAIYLFVKQHYFAPAPVKMGFFSWISGFYSTTRWYEHVRQETLNRLGVYWHEPELILHALLRFKPTSSVITPHINLFLDELLHTYAQTGSDLLKRFRVNIFFTRLLKKFDAEDKTDLIRLLQLYDLGKTSTVFLDNCAHHIGNRLNQINLSQPGHPQLFYSFVCRADKSKVSISMTGLKQVSCIIDAFKEASSSPSLKLTESSRQSMLSYLRNLARPILTVGELEVASNSSQCLDYLGAPT
;
A
#
# COMPACT_ATOMS: atom_id res chain seq x y z
N MET A 1 33.15 37.20 -29.49
CA MET A 1 33.45 35.91 -30.15
C MET A 1 32.72 35.81 -31.48
N LEU A 2 31.47 36.27 -31.57
CA LEU A 2 30.69 36.30 -32.83
C LEU A 2 31.40 36.86 -34.05
N VAL A 3 32.16 37.96 -33.94
CA VAL A 3 32.84 38.53 -35.12
C VAL A 3 33.89 37.57 -35.69
N LEU A 4 34.64 36.86 -34.84
CA LEU A 4 35.58 35.83 -35.31
C LEU A 4 34.84 34.66 -35.98
N ARG A 5 33.67 34.29 -35.45
CA ARG A 5 32.80 33.26 -36.01
C ARG A 5 32.20 33.68 -37.36
N VAL A 6 31.76 34.94 -37.50
CA VAL A 6 31.32 35.54 -38.77
C VAL A 6 32.47 35.55 -39.78
N ILE A 7 33.68 35.94 -39.38
CA ILE A 7 34.87 35.92 -40.26
C ILE A 7 35.17 34.48 -40.72
N GLN A 8 35.10 33.51 -39.81
CA GLN A 8 35.26 32.10 -40.15
C GLN A 8 34.18 31.63 -41.14
N PHE A 9 32.91 32.01 -40.91
CA PHE A 9 31.81 31.72 -41.81
C PHE A 9 32.04 32.31 -43.21
N ILE A 10 32.54 33.55 -43.33
CA ILE A 10 32.88 34.16 -44.64
C ILE A 10 33.92 33.31 -45.38
N GLN A 11 34.97 32.87 -44.69
CA GLN A 11 36.04 32.06 -45.29
C GLN A 11 35.53 30.68 -45.73
N GLU A 12 34.72 30.03 -44.90
CA GLU A 12 34.10 28.74 -45.20
C GLU A 12 33.09 28.86 -46.36
N LEU A 13 32.30 29.93 -46.39
CA LEU A 13 31.33 30.22 -47.45
C LEU A 13 32.03 30.52 -48.79
N GLY A 14 33.10 31.31 -48.77
CA GLY A 14 33.90 31.61 -49.97
C GLY A 14 34.63 30.40 -50.53
N SER A 15 35.16 29.54 -49.65
CA SER A 15 35.86 28.30 -50.05
C SER A 15 34.91 27.25 -50.63
N SER A 16 33.63 27.30 -50.25
CA SER A 16 32.60 26.37 -50.75
C SER A 16 32.08 26.74 -52.14
N GLY A 17 32.45 27.92 -52.68
CA GLY A 17 32.02 28.39 -54.01
C GLY A 17 30.52 28.72 -54.04
N PRO A 18 30.09 29.89 -53.53
CA PRO A 18 28.67 30.21 -53.41
C PRO A 18 27.98 30.25 -54.79
N THR A 19 27.07 29.32 -55.05
CA THR A 19 26.34 29.18 -56.33
C THR A 19 24.98 29.89 -56.31
N ILE A 20 24.46 30.20 -55.13
CA ILE A 20 23.13 30.80 -54.95
C ILE A 20 23.27 32.32 -54.80
N PRO A 21 22.44 33.14 -55.47
CA PRO A 21 22.55 34.60 -55.44
C PRO A 21 22.58 35.23 -54.03
N CYS A 22 21.88 34.63 -53.06
CA CYS A 22 21.89 35.09 -51.67
C CYS A 22 23.23 34.82 -50.96
N ASP A 23 23.87 33.69 -51.23
CA ASP A 23 25.21 33.36 -50.70
C ASP A 23 26.26 34.35 -51.22
N ILE A 24 26.18 34.72 -52.50
CA ILE A 24 27.07 35.71 -53.13
C ILE A 24 26.85 37.09 -52.52
N LYS A 25 25.58 37.53 -52.39
CA LYS A 25 25.21 38.81 -51.80
C LYS A 25 25.67 38.91 -50.34
N LEU A 26 25.48 37.86 -49.55
CA LEU A 26 25.93 37.83 -48.16
C LEU A 26 27.45 37.82 -48.05
N HIS A 27 28.13 36.98 -48.84
CA HIS A 27 29.59 36.92 -48.86
C HIS A 27 30.20 38.28 -49.22
N GLN A 28 29.65 38.98 -50.22
CA GLN A 28 30.08 40.33 -50.61
C GLN A 28 29.86 41.34 -49.49
N PHE A 29 28.65 41.39 -48.93
CA PHE A 29 28.34 42.30 -47.82
C PHE A 29 29.28 42.10 -46.63
N LEU A 30 29.50 40.85 -46.21
CA LEU A 30 30.36 40.54 -45.08
C LEU A 30 31.84 40.76 -45.39
N SER A 31 32.28 40.42 -46.62
CA SER A 31 33.65 40.68 -47.05
C SER A 31 33.95 42.17 -47.06
N ASP A 32 33.03 43.02 -47.54
CA ASP A 32 33.20 44.47 -47.56
C ASP A 32 33.09 45.07 -46.15
N ARG A 33 32.17 44.56 -45.32
CA ARG A 33 31.95 45.03 -43.95
C ARG A 33 33.14 44.74 -43.04
N PHE A 34 33.82 43.60 -43.22
CA PHE A 34 34.90 43.12 -42.35
C PHE A 34 36.29 43.15 -43.01
N LYS A 35 36.42 43.71 -44.23
CA LYS A 35 37.68 43.76 -44.99
C LYS A 35 38.84 44.41 -44.24
N ASP A 36 38.53 45.48 -43.51
CA ASP A 36 39.50 46.34 -42.83
C ASP A 36 39.26 46.42 -41.30
N SER A 37 38.35 45.59 -40.78
CA SER A 37 37.98 45.58 -39.36
C SER A 37 39.00 44.82 -38.51
N ALA A 38 39.41 45.39 -37.39
CA ALA A 38 40.16 44.65 -36.38
C ALA A 38 39.23 43.60 -35.71
N PRO A 39 39.73 42.44 -35.28
CA PRO A 39 38.93 41.35 -34.68
C PRO A 39 38.26 41.70 -33.32
N VAL A 40 38.25 42.97 -32.94
CA VAL A 40 37.69 43.51 -31.68
C VAL A 40 36.39 44.29 -31.91
N ASP A 41 35.99 44.54 -33.16
CA ASP A 41 34.72 45.21 -33.44
C ASP A 41 33.54 44.35 -32.96
N VAL A 42 32.53 45.00 -32.37
CA VAL A 42 31.28 44.36 -31.93
C VAL A 42 30.26 44.48 -33.06
N LEU A 43 29.53 43.40 -33.38
CA LEU A 43 28.42 43.48 -34.33
C LEU A 43 27.37 44.45 -33.79
N SER A 44 26.96 45.43 -34.62
CA SER A 44 25.83 46.26 -34.28
C SER A 44 24.53 45.45 -34.38
N SER A 45 23.46 45.92 -33.73
CA SER A 45 22.12 45.32 -33.90
C SER A 45 21.66 45.27 -35.36
N ALA A 46 22.11 46.22 -36.19
CA ALA A 46 21.82 46.24 -37.62
C ALA A 46 22.58 45.15 -38.38
N ASP A 47 23.85 44.90 -38.02
CA ASP A 47 24.66 43.82 -38.61
C ASP A 47 24.04 42.45 -38.28
N VAL A 48 23.60 42.25 -37.03
CA VAL A 48 22.90 41.03 -36.61
C VAL A 48 21.59 40.86 -37.37
N GLN A 49 20.76 41.90 -37.48
CA GLN A 49 19.51 41.82 -38.22
C GLN A 49 19.73 41.47 -39.69
N PHE A 50 20.76 42.04 -40.32
CA PHE A 50 21.11 41.70 -41.70
C PHE A 50 21.52 40.23 -41.88
N LEU A 51 22.31 39.69 -40.94
CA LEU A 51 22.69 38.28 -40.93
C LEU A 51 21.47 37.36 -40.81
N LEU A 52 20.52 37.72 -39.95
CA LEU A 52 19.28 36.96 -39.75
C LEU A 52 18.38 37.00 -41.00
N GLU A 53 18.19 38.17 -41.61
CA GLU A 53 17.42 38.28 -42.86
C GLU A 53 18.08 37.52 -44.01
N SER A 54 19.41 37.53 -44.08
CA SER A 54 20.15 36.78 -45.11
C SER A 54 20.03 35.27 -44.92
N TYR A 55 20.03 34.80 -43.66
CA TYR A 55 19.75 33.40 -43.34
C TYR A 55 18.35 32.99 -43.77
N LYS A 56 17.35 33.84 -43.48
CA LYS A 56 15.96 33.63 -43.87
C LYS A 56 15.77 33.65 -45.39
N GLU A 57 16.32 34.63 -46.08
CA GLU A 57 16.30 34.72 -47.56
C GLU A 57 16.90 33.45 -48.17
N ARG A 58 18.03 32.97 -47.62
CA ARG A 58 18.63 31.73 -48.10
C ARG A 58 17.73 30.54 -47.86
N TRP A 59 17.21 30.34 -46.65
CA TRP A 59 16.31 29.22 -46.35
C TRP A 59 15.16 29.13 -47.35
N ILE A 60 14.49 30.27 -47.59
CA ILE A 60 13.37 30.35 -48.54
C ILE A 60 13.82 29.95 -49.95
N SER A 61 15.04 30.35 -50.35
CA SER A 61 15.56 30.02 -51.69
C SER A 61 15.98 28.56 -51.89
N VAL A 62 16.27 27.83 -50.80
CA VAL A 62 16.74 26.43 -50.86
C VAL A 62 15.73 25.42 -50.35
N LYS A 63 14.66 25.87 -49.68
CA LYS A 63 13.54 25.05 -49.22
C LYS A 63 13.01 24.19 -50.37
N ASP A 64 12.85 22.89 -50.12
CA ASP A 64 12.36 21.89 -51.09
C ASP A 64 13.28 21.67 -52.32
N THR A 65 14.56 22.07 -52.23
CA THR A 65 15.60 21.78 -53.24
C THR A 65 16.64 20.80 -52.69
N GLU A 66 17.57 20.33 -53.54
CA GLU A 66 18.70 19.49 -53.08
C GLU A 66 19.64 20.23 -52.09
N ASP A 67 19.55 21.56 -52.07
CA ASP A 67 20.28 22.44 -51.16
C ASP A 67 19.50 22.78 -49.88
N ASP A 68 18.33 22.16 -49.64
CA ASP A 68 17.61 22.28 -48.38
C ASP A 68 18.42 21.64 -47.24
N TYR A 69 18.91 22.47 -46.32
CA TYR A 69 19.73 22.00 -45.21
C TYR A 69 18.95 21.21 -44.15
N THR A 70 17.62 21.10 -44.26
CA THR A 70 16.82 20.14 -43.49
C THR A 70 16.85 18.73 -44.10
N LEU A 71 17.22 18.61 -45.37
CA LEU A 71 17.31 17.35 -46.13
C LEU A 71 18.77 16.92 -46.38
N ASN A 72 19.70 17.87 -46.51
CA ASN A 72 21.11 17.62 -46.80
C ASN A 72 22.04 18.52 -45.97
N SER A 73 22.76 17.91 -45.01
CA SER A 73 23.64 18.62 -44.07
C SER A 73 25.12 18.69 -44.50
N GLN A 74 25.44 18.36 -45.75
CA GLN A 74 26.82 18.35 -46.26
C GLN A 74 27.18 19.61 -47.04
N GLY A 75 28.49 19.86 -47.22
CA GLY A 75 29.00 20.96 -48.05
C GLY A 75 28.62 22.34 -47.52
N ILE A 76 28.14 23.22 -48.40
CA ILE A 76 27.78 24.61 -48.06
C ILE A 76 26.65 24.67 -47.01
N ASN A 77 25.77 23.66 -46.98
CA ASN A 77 24.70 23.59 -45.99
C ASN A 77 25.22 23.36 -44.56
N GLN A 78 26.32 22.62 -44.42
CA GLN A 78 26.97 22.44 -43.11
C GLN A 78 27.49 23.78 -42.56
N VAL A 79 28.03 24.62 -43.44
CA VAL A 79 28.55 25.96 -43.10
C VAL A 79 27.40 26.85 -42.59
N TRP A 80 26.25 26.81 -43.26
CA TRP A 80 25.05 27.54 -42.85
C TRP A 80 24.40 27.02 -41.57
N ILE A 81 24.34 25.70 -41.37
CA ILE A 81 23.84 25.09 -40.12
C ILE A 81 24.72 25.52 -38.93
N LYS A 82 26.04 25.43 -39.08
CA LYS A 82 27.00 25.83 -38.05
C LYS A 82 26.88 27.32 -37.73
N PHE A 83 26.72 28.16 -38.76
CA PHE A 83 26.51 29.59 -38.58
C PHE A 83 25.21 29.90 -37.81
N ALA A 84 24.12 29.19 -38.10
CA ALA A 84 22.87 29.34 -37.36
C ALA A 84 23.00 28.94 -35.89
N GLN A 85 23.72 27.86 -35.59
CA GLN A 85 24.00 27.42 -34.22
C GLN A 85 24.84 28.45 -33.47
N GLU A 86 25.83 29.02 -34.13
CA GLU A 86 26.70 30.05 -33.55
C GLU A 86 25.97 31.38 -33.31
N LEU A 87 25.04 31.76 -34.19
CA LEU A 87 24.12 32.89 -33.99
C LEU A 87 23.12 32.62 -32.85
N ALA A 88 22.69 31.36 -32.67
CA ALA A 88 21.77 30.95 -31.61
C ALA A 88 22.38 31.08 -30.21
N GLU A 89 23.63 30.65 -30.04
CA GLU A 89 24.33 30.67 -28.74
C GLU A 89 24.45 32.07 -28.13
N GLU A 90 24.61 33.11 -28.97
CA GLU A 90 24.75 34.48 -28.49
C GLU A 90 23.42 35.27 -28.39
N ASN A 91 22.35 34.84 -29.07
CA ASN A 91 21.11 35.63 -29.22
C ASN A 91 19.80 34.86 -28.95
N ASN A 92 19.74 34.15 -27.82
CA ASN A 92 18.66 33.28 -27.29
C ASN A 92 17.17 33.69 -27.55
N LYS A 93 16.85 34.94 -27.94
CA LYS A 93 15.49 35.41 -28.22
C LYS A 93 15.10 35.52 -29.70
N GLN A 94 16.05 35.67 -30.64
CA GLN A 94 15.73 35.90 -32.05
C GLN A 94 15.68 34.61 -32.88
N LEU A 95 16.42 33.56 -32.50
CA LEU A 95 16.26 32.24 -33.12
C LEU A 95 14.88 31.61 -32.83
N PHE A 96 14.26 31.98 -31.71
CA PHE A 96 12.89 31.63 -31.33
C PHE A 96 11.86 32.08 -32.39
N GLN A 97 12.12 33.20 -33.09
CA GLN A 97 11.27 33.66 -34.19
C GLN A 97 11.55 32.97 -35.53
N ILE A 98 12.69 32.27 -35.66
CA ILE A 98 13.12 31.63 -36.92
C ILE A 98 12.76 30.14 -36.94
N LEU A 99 12.74 29.46 -35.78
CA LEU A 99 12.33 28.05 -35.69
C LEU A 99 10.82 27.85 -35.51
N SER A 100 10.12 28.82 -34.91
CA SER A 100 8.69 28.68 -34.60
C SER A 100 7.73 28.54 -35.81
N PRO A 101 8.00 29.11 -37.02
CA PRO A 101 7.25 28.79 -38.24
C PRO A 101 7.14 27.29 -38.50
N LEU A 102 8.19 26.52 -38.17
CA LEU A 102 8.21 25.08 -38.41
C LEU A 102 7.24 24.30 -37.51
N LEU A 103 6.82 24.83 -36.35
CA LEU A 103 5.91 24.10 -35.46
C LEU A 103 4.47 24.09 -35.92
N VAL A 104 3.95 25.18 -36.52
CA VAL A 104 2.60 25.15 -37.11
C VAL A 104 2.57 24.12 -38.24
N LEU A 105 3.60 24.11 -39.09
CA LEU A 105 3.79 23.04 -40.08
C LEU A 105 3.82 21.63 -39.43
N ARG A 106 4.52 21.43 -38.30
CA ARG A 106 4.52 20.14 -37.59
C ARG A 106 3.16 19.76 -37.01
N VAL A 107 2.36 20.72 -36.53
CA VAL A 107 0.99 20.47 -36.08
C VAL A 107 0.13 20.01 -37.26
N ILE A 108 0.23 20.69 -38.41
CA ILE A 108 -0.48 20.32 -39.63
C ILE A 108 -0.08 18.92 -40.10
N GLN A 109 1.22 18.59 -40.07
CA GLN A 109 1.71 17.25 -40.38
C GLN A 109 1.15 16.20 -39.44
N LEU A 110 1.15 16.43 -38.11
CA LEU A 110 0.54 15.52 -37.15
C LEU A 110 -0.95 15.28 -37.46
N ILE A 111 -1.70 16.33 -37.79
CA ILE A 111 -3.12 16.22 -38.17
C ILE A 111 -3.27 15.33 -39.40
N GLN A 112 -2.46 15.55 -40.44
CA GLN A 112 -2.49 14.74 -41.66
C GLN A 112 -2.12 13.29 -41.39
N GLU A 113 -1.06 13.03 -40.62
CA GLU A 113 -0.62 11.69 -40.25
C GLU A 113 -1.66 10.95 -39.41
N LEU A 114 -2.31 11.61 -38.45
CA LEU A 114 -3.41 11.05 -37.68
C LEU A 114 -4.63 10.74 -38.56
N GLY A 115 -4.96 11.63 -39.50
CA GLY A 115 -6.08 11.44 -40.44
C GLY A 115 -5.83 10.34 -41.48
N ALA A 116 -4.57 10.12 -41.85
CA ALA A 116 -4.14 9.05 -42.76
C ALA A 116 -3.87 7.72 -42.04
N SER A 117 -3.75 7.75 -40.71
CA SER A 117 -3.56 6.55 -39.90
C SER A 117 -4.82 5.68 -39.90
N GLY A 118 -4.64 4.41 -39.53
CA GLY A 118 -5.75 3.46 -39.36
C GLY A 118 -6.73 3.84 -38.24
N PRO A 119 -7.51 2.89 -37.70
CA PRO A 119 -8.51 3.19 -36.69
C PRO A 119 -7.87 3.85 -35.45
N LEU A 120 -8.30 5.08 -35.16
CA LEU A 120 -7.91 5.83 -33.96
C LEU A 120 -8.78 5.44 -32.77
N ILE A 121 -8.21 5.47 -31.57
CA ILE A 121 -8.97 5.32 -30.32
C ILE A 121 -9.86 6.56 -30.07
N PRO A 122 -10.95 6.45 -29.29
CA PRO A 122 -11.91 7.53 -29.10
C PRO A 122 -11.30 8.88 -28.64
N CYS A 123 -10.29 8.86 -27.78
CA CYS A 123 -9.61 10.10 -27.36
C CYS A 123 -8.81 10.72 -28.50
N ASP A 124 -8.12 9.92 -29.31
CA ASP A 124 -7.32 10.40 -30.44
C ASP A 124 -8.21 10.98 -31.54
N ILE A 125 -9.41 10.43 -31.76
CA ILE A 125 -10.43 11.03 -32.64
C ILE A 125 -10.82 12.43 -32.16
N LYS A 126 -11.14 12.55 -30.86
CA LYS A 126 -11.53 13.84 -30.26
C LYS A 126 -10.40 14.86 -30.37
N LEU A 127 -9.16 14.45 -30.08
CA LEU A 127 -8.00 15.33 -30.14
C LEU A 127 -7.67 15.72 -31.58
N TYR A 128 -7.71 14.78 -32.53
CA TYR A 128 -7.58 15.06 -33.96
C TYR A 128 -8.59 16.09 -34.45
N GLN A 129 -9.87 15.94 -34.09
CA GLN A 129 -10.92 16.91 -34.44
C GLN A 129 -10.65 18.28 -33.82
N SER A 130 -10.20 18.32 -32.56
CA SER A 130 -9.89 19.57 -31.85
C SER A 130 -8.68 20.29 -32.45
N LEU A 131 -7.63 19.54 -32.79
CA LEU A 131 -6.45 20.05 -33.48
C LEU A 131 -6.82 20.58 -34.87
N SER A 132 -7.58 19.80 -35.64
CA SER A 132 -8.06 20.20 -36.96
C SER A 132 -8.89 21.48 -36.89
N ALA A 133 -9.85 21.57 -35.97
CA ALA A 133 -10.68 22.76 -35.83
C ALA A 133 -9.88 24.03 -35.49
N ARG A 134 -8.74 23.88 -34.80
CA ARG A 134 -7.90 25.01 -34.38
C ARG A 134 -6.88 25.44 -35.43
N PHE A 135 -6.29 24.48 -36.16
CA PHE A 135 -5.13 24.73 -37.03
C PHE A 135 -5.39 24.52 -38.54
N LYS A 136 -6.61 24.14 -38.94
CA LYS A 136 -6.93 23.84 -40.35
C LYS A 136 -6.66 25.00 -41.31
N ASP A 137 -6.90 26.23 -40.87
CA ASP A 137 -6.76 27.43 -41.69
C ASP A 137 -5.50 28.25 -41.32
N SER A 138 -4.61 27.69 -40.49
CA SER A 138 -3.34 28.33 -40.12
C SER A 138 -2.34 28.29 -41.28
N ASP A 139 -1.56 29.36 -41.46
CA ASP A 139 -0.46 29.34 -42.42
C ASP A 139 0.66 28.45 -41.87
N PRO A 140 1.21 27.48 -42.64
CA PRO A 140 2.33 26.66 -42.19
C PRO A 140 3.56 27.45 -41.74
N GLU A 141 3.68 28.72 -42.14
CA GLU A 141 4.78 29.61 -41.74
C GLU A 141 4.43 30.47 -40.50
N ASP A 142 3.24 30.30 -39.91
CA ASP A 142 2.82 31.01 -38.69
C ASP A 142 3.60 30.57 -37.46
N VAL A 143 3.73 31.49 -36.50
CA VAL A 143 4.31 31.25 -35.18
C VAL A 143 3.23 30.79 -34.21
N LEU A 144 3.48 29.73 -33.43
CA LEU A 144 2.55 29.31 -32.38
C LEU A 144 2.42 30.39 -31.30
N SER A 145 1.20 30.81 -31.01
CA SER A 145 0.95 31.71 -29.87
C SER A 145 1.10 30.96 -28.54
N SER A 146 1.30 31.69 -27.44
CA SER A 146 1.29 31.08 -26.09
C SER A 146 -0.02 30.33 -25.79
N ALA A 147 -1.14 30.78 -26.36
CA ALA A 147 -2.42 30.12 -26.22
C ALA A 147 -2.47 28.79 -26.99
N ASP A 148 -1.79 28.70 -28.13
CA ASP A 148 -1.68 27.48 -28.93
C ASP A 148 -0.78 26.45 -28.26
N VAL A 149 0.37 26.89 -27.74
CA VAL A 149 1.25 26.06 -26.92
C VAL A 149 0.49 25.48 -25.72
N GLN A 150 -0.24 26.31 -24.99
CA GLN A 150 -1.01 25.85 -23.84
C GLN A 150 -2.11 24.85 -24.24
N PHE A 151 -2.76 25.06 -25.39
CA PHE A 151 -3.74 24.14 -25.94
C PHE A 151 -3.13 22.78 -26.30
N LEU A 152 -1.95 22.77 -26.94
CA LEU A 152 -1.23 21.54 -27.26
C LEU A 152 -0.81 20.78 -26.00
N LEU A 153 -0.30 21.49 -24.98
CA LEU A 153 0.04 20.88 -23.69
C LEU A 153 -1.18 20.29 -22.97
N GLU A 154 -2.33 20.94 -23.03
CA GLU A 154 -3.57 20.40 -22.46
C GLU A 154 -4.07 19.19 -23.26
N SER A 155 -3.85 19.16 -24.58
CA SER A 155 -4.16 18.00 -25.44
C SER A 155 -3.35 16.77 -25.03
N TYR A 156 -2.04 16.93 -24.74
CA TYR A 156 -1.22 15.84 -24.21
C TYR A 156 -1.67 15.36 -22.83
N LYS A 157 -2.09 16.28 -21.95
CA LYS A 157 -2.63 15.94 -20.64
C LYS A 157 -3.93 15.15 -20.75
N GLU A 158 -4.85 15.57 -21.62
CA GLU A 158 -6.10 14.85 -21.90
C GLU A 158 -5.81 13.44 -22.47
N ARG A 159 -4.87 13.36 -23.41
CA ARG A 159 -4.45 12.07 -23.97
C ARG A 159 -3.91 11.15 -22.89
N TRP A 160 -2.95 11.62 -22.08
CA TRP A 160 -2.33 10.80 -21.04
C TRP A 160 -3.35 10.26 -20.02
N ILE A 161 -4.33 11.07 -19.60
CA ILE A 161 -5.41 10.60 -18.72
C ILE A 161 -6.19 9.43 -19.35
N SER A 162 -6.35 9.45 -20.67
CA SER A 162 -7.11 8.44 -21.42
C SER A 162 -6.30 7.17 -21.73
N VAL A 163 -4.98 7.29 -21.93
CA VAL A 163 -4.12 6.17 -22.38
C VAL A 163 -3.26 5.55 -21.28
N LYS A 164 -3.16 6.19 -20.11
CA LYS A 164 -2.39 5.63 -18.98
C LYS A 164 -2.89 4.24 -18.61
N ASP A 165 -1.97 3.30 -18.42
CA ASP A 165 -2.26 1.91 -18.06
C ASP A 165 -3.17 1.17 -19.08
N THR A 166 -3.17 1.62 -20.35
CA THR A 166 -3.77 0.94 -21.50
C THR A 166 -2.70 0.50 -22.52
N GLU A 167 -3.10 -0.15 -23.61
CA GLU A 167 -2.15 -0.54 -24.66
C GLU A 167 -1.51 0.66 -25.40
N ASP A 168 -2.09 1.85 -25.25
CA ASP A 168 -1.65 3.11 -25.84
C ASP A 168 -0.83 3.98 -24.85
N ASP A 169 -0.44 3.42 -23.70
CA ASP A 169 0.47 4.09 -22.76
C ASP A 169 1.88 4.21 -23.38
N TYR A 170 2.44 5.43 -23.39
CA TYR A 170 3.76 5.72 -23.98
C TYR A 170 4.90 4.87 -23.40
N THR A 171 4.79 4.45 -22.13
CA THR A 171 5.81 3.64 -21.43
C THR A 171 5.65 2.13 -21.70
N LEU A 172 4.48 1.71 -22.19
CA LEU A 172 4.17 0.32 -22.51
C LEU A 172 4.36 0.02 -23.99
N ASN A 173 4.04 0.99 -24.86
CA ASN A 173 4.13 0.88 -26.31
C ASN A 173 4.52 2.24 -26.93
N SER A 174 5.68 2.30 -27.60
CA SER A 174 6.15 3.51 -28.30
C SER A 174 5.82 3.54 -29.79
N GLN A 175 5.15 2.52 -30.33
CA GLN A 175 4.95 2.32 -31.77
C GLN A 175 3.56 2.81 -32.24
N GLY A 176 3.36 2.84 -33.56
CA GLY A 176 2.08 3.20 -34.18
C GLY A 176 1.69 4.65 -33.91
N ILE A 177 0.44 4.88 -33.49
CA ILE A 177 -0.08 6.23 -33.18
C ILE A 177 0.74 6.91 -32.09
N ASN A 178 1.24 6.17 -31.10
CA ASN A 178 2.11 6.74 -30.06
C ASN A 178 3.40 7.31 -30.63
N GLN A 179 3.95 6.74 -31.70
CA GLN A 179 5.16 7.28 -32.34
C GLN A 179 4.91 8.67 -32.93
N LEU A 180 3.73 8.90 -33.52
CA LEU A 180 3.35 10.22 -34.07
C LEU A 180 3.29 11.27 -32.95
N TRP A 181 2.61 10.94 -31.84
CA TRP A 181 2.54 11.80 -30.66
C TRP A 181 3.90 12.02 -30.00
N ILE A 182 4.78 11.02 -29.95
CA ILE A 182 6.14 11.13 -29.41
C ILE A 182 7.00 12.04 -30.29
N ASN A 183 6.94 11.87 -31.62
CA ASN A 183 7.70 12.69 -32.57
C ASN A 183 7.31 14.16 -32.46
N PHE A 184 6.01 14.45 -32.41
CA PHE A 184 5.52 15.81 -32.25
C PHE A 184 5.92 16.39 -30.88
N ALA A 185 5.82 15.61 -29.80
CA ALA A 185 6.20 16.05 -28.46
C ALA A 185 7.68 16.42 -28.38
N GLN A 186 8.55 15.72 -29.12
CA GLN A 186 9.98 16.03 -29.16
C GLN A 186 10.23 17.41 -29.76
N LYS A 187 9.50 17.78 -30.81
CA LYS A 187 9.56 19.12 -31.39
C LYS A 187 8.99 20.19 -30.47
N LEU A 188 7.89 19.89 -29.80
CA LEU A 188 7.31 20.78 -28.81
C LEU A 188 8.24 20.98 -27.58
N ALA A 189 9.03 19.96 -27.21
CA ALA A 189 9.97 19.99 -26.10
C ALA A 189 11.16 20.93 -26.35
N GLU A 190 11.73 20.86 -27.56
CA GLU A 190 12.83 21.72 -28.02
C GLU A 190 12.49 23.22 -27.85
N GLU A 191 11.22 23.60 -27.97
CA GLU A 191 10.78 25.01 -27.91
C GLU A 191 10.25 25.49 -26.56
N ASN A 192 9.86 24.57 -25.66
CA ASN A 192 9.18 24.92 -24.41
C ASN A 192 10.03 24.79 -23.14
N ASN A 193 11.33 24.53 -23.29
CA ASN A 193 12.23 24.25 -22.16
C ASN A 193 11.67 23.17 -21.20
N LYS A 194 10.99 22.17 -21.77
CA LYS A 194 10.45 21.01 -21.06
C LYS A 194 11.11 19.75 -21.61
N HIS A 195 11.29 18.74 -20.77
CA HIS A 195 11.74 17.45 -21.27
C HIS A 195 10.60 16.72 -22.01
N LEU A 196 10.96 15.90 -23.00
CA LEU A 196 10.02 15.07 -23.78
C LEU A 196 9.00 14.34 -22.89
N PHE A 197 9.50 13.66 -21.84
CA PHE A 197 8.65 12.91 -20.91
C PHE A 197 7.69 13.80 -20.10
N GLN A 198 8.01 15.08 -19.88
CA GLN A 198 7.12 16.04 -19.19
C GLN A 198 6.04 16.59 -20.11
N ILE A 199 6.21 16.51 -21.43
CA ILE A 199 5.14 16.79 -22.40
C ILE A 199 4.23 15.59 -22.53
N LEU A 200 4.80 14.40 -22.73
CA LEU A 200 4.03 13.17 -22.88
C LEU A 200 3.30 12.76 -21.61
N ILE A 201 3.91 12.99 -20.44
CA ILE A 201 3.39 12.63 -19.12
C ILE A 201 3.44 13.87 -18.22
N PRO A 202 2.46 14.79 -18.33
CA PRO A 202 2.52 16.10 -17.67
C PRO A 202 2.54 16.09 -16.14
N PHE A 203 2.26 14.94 -15.52
CA PHE A 203 2.24 14.78 -14.06
C PHE A 203 3.60 14.40 -13.47
N ILE A 204 4.63 14.16 -14.29
CA ILE A 204 5.97 13.82 -13.81
C ILE A 204 6.66 15.03 -13.21
N THR A 205 7.16 14.88 -11.98
CA THR A 205 7.79 15.95 -11.21
C THR A 205 9.30 15.82 -11.08
N ASN A 206 9.87 14.62 -11.29
CA ASN A 206 11.30 14.39 -11.18
C ASN A 206 12.02 14.54 -12.53
N ASP A 207 13.26 15.01 -12.47
CA ASP A 207 14.22 15.14 -13.59
C ASP A 207 15.33 14.08 -13.52
N LYS A 208 15.52 13.47 -12.34
CA LYS A 208 16.47 12.40 -12.05
C LYS A 208 15.76 11.14 -11.59
N ASP A 209 16.32 9.99 -11.96
CA ASP A 209 15.88 8.69 -11.44
C ASP A 209 16.33 8.55 -9.98
N PHE A 210 15.39 8.33 -9.05
CA PHE A 210 15.72 8.21 -7.64
C PHE A 210 16.56 6.96 -7.30
N ASN A 211 16.51 5.92 -8.13
CA ASN A 211 17.22 4.68 -7.87
C ASN A 211 18.74 4.77 -8.06
N ASN A 212 19.21 5.61 -8.99
CA ASN A 212 20.64 5.77 -9.28
C ASN A 212 21.09 7.23 -9.49
N LEU A 213 20.19 8.21 -9.28
CA LEU A 213 20.42 9.65 -9.36
C LEU A 213 20.86 10.19 -10.73
N THR A 214 20.72 9.37 -11.76
CA THR A 214 21.04 9.73 -13.15
C THR A 214 19.94 10.58 -13.78
N CYS A 215 20.29 11.38 -14.79
CA CYS A 215 19.33 12.23 -15.48
C CYS A 215 18.37 11.37 -16.32
N LEU A 216 17.07 11.68 -16.24
CA LEU A 216 16.07 11.01 -17.09
C LEU A 216 16.27 11.33 -18.57
N THR A 217 16.94 12.44 -18.90
CA THR A 217 17.26 12.87 -20.27
C THR A 217 18.32 12.03 -20.99
N GLU A 218 18.99 11.10 -20.32
CA GLU A 218 19.97 10.20 -20.95
C GLU A 218 19.37 9.27 -22.03
N THR A 219 18.04 9.14 -22.08
CA THR A 219 17.33 8.39 -23.12
C THR A 219 16.03 9.08 -23.47
N THR A 220 15.71 9.19 -24.76
CA THR A 220 14.43 9.70 -25.27
C THR A 220 13.40 8.60 -25.50
N ARG A 221 13.83 7.34 -25.41
CA ARG A 221 13.01 6.16 -25.62
C ARG A 221 12.06 5.92 -24.45
N MET A 222 10.76 6.09 -24.67
CA MET A 222 9.73 5.98 -23.62
C MET A 222 9.58 4.55 -23.07
N ASP A 223 9.89 3.52 -23.88
CA ASP A 223 9.89 2.12 -23.49
C ASP A 223 11.01 1.75 -22.49
N ASN A 224 11.98 2.64 -22.25
CA ASN A 224 12.99 2.47 -21.21
C ASN A 224 12.53 2.94 -19.82
N PHE A 225 11.35 3.56 -19.72
CA PHE A 225 10.82 4.06 -18.47
C PHE A 225 9.64 3.23 -17.97
N TYR A 226 9.28 3.44 -16.70
CA TYR A 226 7.99 3.10 -16.16
C TYR A 226 7.57 4.19 -15.17
N VAL A 227 6.25 4.41 -15.08
CA VAL A 227 5.69 5.35 -14.11
C VAL A 227 5.53 4.66 -12.76
N GLY A 228 6.03 5.31 -11.72
CA GLY A 228 6.00 4.79 -10.35
C GLY A 228 4.66 4.94 -9.63
N HIS A 229 4.68 4.58 -8.35
CA HIS A 229 3.52 4.75 -7.46
C HIS A 229 3.03 6.21 -7.43
N GLY A 230 1.71 6.39 -7.44
CA GLY A 230 1.07 7.71 -7.47
C GLY A 230 1.05 8.40 -8.84
N GLY A 231 1.82 7.94 -9.83
CA GLY A 231 1.76 8.49 -11.19
C GLY A 231 2.59 9.76 -11.43
N HIS A 232 3.41 10.15 -10.45
CA HIS A 232 4.15 11.43 -10.47
C HIS A 232 5.67 11.27 -10.63
N THR A 233 6.18 10.05 -10.50
CA THR A 233 7.62 9.78 -10.58
C THR A 233 7.90 8.85 -11.75
N LEU A 234 8.88 9.19 -12.56
CA LEU A 234 9.36 8.38 -13.68
C LEU A 234 10.67 7.70 -13.30
N TYR A 235 10.77 6.41 -13.56
CA TYR A 235 11.95 5.60 -13.29
C TYR A 235 12.48 4.98 -14.58
N ARG A 236 13.80 4.83 -14.67
CA ARG A 236 14.44 4.10 -15.77
C ARG A 236 14.54 2.63 -15.38
N LYS A 237 14.18 1.74 -16.30
CA LYS A 237 14.36 0.28 -16.10
C LYS A 237 15.82 -0.07 -15.82
N ARG A 238 16.76 0.61 -16.48
CA ARG A 238 18.20 0.48 -16.20
C ARG A 238 18.55 0.89 -14.77
N GLY A 239 18.08 2.06 -14.32
CA GLY A 239 18.36 2.53 -12.94
C GLY A 239 17.76 1.62 -11.89
N PHE A 240 16.57 1.10 -12.16
CA PHE A 240 15.95 0.08 -11.30
C PHE A 240 16.74 -1.24 -11.30
N CYS A 241 17.25 -1.70 -12.45
CA CYS A 241 18.14 -2.86 -12.52
C CYS A 241 19.41 -2.69 -11.66
N GLU A 242 20.09 -1.56 -11.81
CA GLU A 242 21.30 -1.23 -11.05
C GLU A 242 21.02 -1.17 -9.54
N HIS A 243 19.88 -0.61 -9.16
CA HIS A 243 19.41 -0.60 -7.77
C HIS A 243 19.18 -2.01 -7.22
N LEU A 244 18.48 -2.87 -7.97
CA LEU A 244 18.24 -4.25 -7.56
C LEU A 244 19.55 -5.03 -7.39
N LEU A 245 20.49 -4.87 -8.32
CA LEU A 245 21.83 -5.48 -8.21
C LEU A 245 22.57 -5.04 -6.94
N LYS A 246 22.52 -3.74 -6.62
CA LYS A 246 23.17 -3.18 -5.42
C LYS A 246 22.52 -3.64 -4.11
N ASN A 247 21.21 -3.90 -4.12
CA ASN A 247 20.44 -4.27 -2.93
C ASN A 247 20.15 -5.76 -2.84
N GLY A 248 21.02 -6.62 -3.39
CA GLY A 248 20.91 -8.07 -3.28
C GLY A 248 19.64 -8.65 -3.93
N PHE A 249 19.13 -7.99 -4.96
CA PHE A 249 17.87 -8.28 -5.66
C PHE A 249 16.61 -8.16 -4.79
N MET A 250 16.67 -7.44 -3.67
CA MET A 250 15.47 -7.12 -2.90
C MET A 250 14.55 -6.22 -3.73
N LEU A 251 13.33 -6.67 -4.00
CA LEU A 251 12.34 -5.93 -4.79
C LEU A 251 11.90 -4.67 -4.04
N SER A 252 12.58 -3.56 -4.33
CA SER A 252 12.48 -2.30 -3.60
C SER A 252 12.87 -1.13 -4.49
N THR A 253 12.55 0.09 -4.10
CA THR A 253 12.88 1.31 -4.85
C THR A 253 12.96 2.51 -3.89
N TYR A 254 13.67 3.56 -4.29
CA TYR A 254 13.61 4.86 -3.63
C TYR A 254 12.43 5.68 -4.17
N ARG A 255 11.87 6.56 -3.33
CA ARG A 255 10.72 7.41 -3.66
C ARG A 255 11.04 8.91 -3.66
N ASP A 256 12.23 9.28 -3.21
CA ASP A 256 12.70 10.64 -3.14
C ASP A 256 14.22 10.68 -3.34
N LEU A 257 14.77 11.89 -3.47
CA LEU A 257 16.21 12.12 -3.64
C LEU A 257 17.04 11.85 -2.38
N SER A 258 16.41 11.64 -1.21
CA SER A 258 17.14 11.40 0.03
C SER A 258 17.85 10.05 0.01
N ASN A 259 17.29 9.08 -0.71
CA ASN A 259 17.74 7.70 -0.77
C ASN A 259 17.95 7.06 0.62
N ILE A 260 17.21 7.54 1.63
CA ILE A 260 17.34 7.06 3.02
C ILE A 260 16.49 5.80 3.22
N LYS A 261 15.25 5.80 2.70
CA LYS A 261 14.28 4.74 2.96
C LYS A 261 13.97 3.94 1.70
N LEU A 262 14.07 2.62 1.82
CA LEU A 262 13.61 1.69 0.79
C LEU A 262 12.10 1.48 0.89
N HIS A 263 11.44 1.52 -0.26
CA HIS A 263 10.01 1.30 -0.38
C HIS A 263 9.73 0.06 -1.23
N LEU A 264 8.61 -0.59 -0.94
CA LEU A 264 8.09 -1.69 -1.75
C LEU A 264 7.79 -1.21 -3.17
N VAL A 265 8.10 -2.05 -4.16
CA VAL A 265 7.59 -1.89 -5.54
C VAL A 265 6.15 -2.37 -5.59
N THR A 266 5.22 -1.49 -5.94
CA THR A 266 3.79 -1.77 -5.81
C THR A 266 3.28 -2.70 -6.91
N VAL A 267 2.13 -3.34 -6.68
CA VAL A 267 1.46 -4.18 -7.69
C VAL A 267 1.19 -3.38 -8.98
N ASP A 268 0.87 -2.09 -8.89
CA ASP A 268 0.70 -1.21 -10.06
C ASP A 268 1.98 -1.09 -10.88
N GLU A 269 3.11 -0.84 -10.24
CA GLU A 269 4.41 -0.72 -10.92
C GLU A 269 4.78 -2.05 -11.59
N LEU A 270 4.57 -3.16 -10.89
CA LEU A 270 4.84 -4.49 -11.42
C LEU A 270 3.90 -4.84 -12.59
N SER A 271 2.64 -4.40 -12.53
CA SER A 271 1.68 -4.56 -13.64
C SER A 271 2.13 -3.80 -14.89
N ARG A 272 2.62 -2.56 -14.72
CA ARG A 272 3.20 -1.77 -15.84
C ARG A 272 4.44 -2.44 -16.41
N LEU A 273 5.35 -2.88 -15.55
CA LEU A 273 6.57 -3.57 -15.97
C LEU A 273 6.27 -4.87 -16.73
N LYS A 274 5.27 -5.64 -16.29
CA LYS A 274 4.80 -6.87 -16.96
C LYS A 274 4.14 -6.58 -18.30
N SER A 275 3.41 -5.47 -18.41
CA SER A 275 2.62 -5.10 -19.60
C SER A 275 3.45 -4.47 -20.72
N CYS A 276 4.73 -4.17 -20.49
CA CYS A 276 5.56 -3.51 -21.49
C CYS A 276 5.86 -4.45 -22.67
N LYS A 277 5.30 -4.12 -23.84
CA LYS A 277 5.43 -4.89 -25.09
C LYS A 277 6.72 -4.49 -25.83
N GLN A 278 7.90 -4.73 -25.24
CA GLN A 278 9.14 -4.48 -25.99
C GLN A 278 9.31 -5.51 -27.11
N THR A 279 9.44 -5.02 -28.36
CA THR A 279 9.63 -5.84 -29.55
C THR A 279 11.09 -6.22 -29.82
N ASN A 280 12.08 -5.49 -29.27
CA ASN A 280 13.54 -5.73 -29.43
C ASN A 280 14.33 -5.33 -28.16
N GLY A 281 13.95 -5.89 -27.00
CA GLY A 281 14.40 -5.44 -25.67
C GLY A 281 15.52 -6.27 -25.03
N GLU A 282 16.25 -7.09 -25.78
CA GLU A 282 17.29 -7.94 -25.20
C GLU A 282 18.41 -7.09 -24.58
N PHE A 283 18.80 -7.43 -23.35
CA PHE A 283 19.93 -6.79 -22.69
C PHE A 283 20.73 -7.79 -21.88
N LYS A 284 21.97 -7.42 -21.55
CA LYS A 284 22.91 -8.28 -20.83
C LYS A 284 23.29 -7.70 -19.48
N ILE A 285 23.41 -8.58 -18.50
CA ILE A 285 24.03 -8.28 -17.19
C ILE A 285 25.15 -9.29 -16.99
N GLY A 286 26.40 -8.83 -16.99
CA GLY A 286 27.56 -9.72 -17.05
C GLY A 286 27.51 -10.59 -18.31
N SER A 287 27.52 -11.91 -18.14
CA SER A 287 27.46 -12.88 -19.25
C SER A 287 26.03 -13.31 -19.62
N GLU A 288 25.02 -12.97 -18.83
CA GLU A 288 23.65 -13.45 -19.02
C GLU A 288 22.83 -12.51 -19.90
N VAL A 289 22.01 -13.08 -20.78
CA VAL A 289 21.10 -12.38 -21.68
C VAL A 289 19.66 -12.54 -21.19
N PHE A 290 18.91 -11.44 -21.20
CA PHE A 290 17.50 -11.40 -20.83
C PHE A 290 16.67 -10.90 -22.00
N VAL A 291 15.53 -11.55 -22.24
CA VAL A 291 14.64 -11.22 -23.38
C VAL A 291 14.05 -9.82 -23.23
N ASN A 292 13.67 -9.47 -22.00
CA ASN A 292 13.15 -8.17 -21.62
C ASN A 292 13.31 -7.98 -20.11
N PHE A 293 12.88 -6.82 -19.60
CA PHE A 293 13.02 -6.51 -18.18
C PHE A 293 12.23 -7.47 -17.27
N TRP A 294 11.07 -7.95 -17.70
CA TRP A 294 10.28 -8.92 -16.93
C TRP A 294 10.98 -10.28 -16.81
N ASP A 295 11.66 -10.74 -17.88
CA ASP A 295 12.50 -11.94 -17.85
C ASP A 295 13.64 -11.81 -16.82
N PHE A 296 14.27 -10.64 -16.74
CA PHE A 296 15.24 -10.35 -15.70
C PHE A 296 14.65 -10.47 -14.29
N LEU A 297 13.47 -9.86 -14.04
CA LEU A 297 12.80 -9.98 -12.74
C LEU A 297 12.49 -11.45 -12.41
N ASN A 298 11.91 -12.20 -13.34
CA ASN A 298 11.56 -13.62 -13.16
C ASN A 298 12.77 -14.50 -12.85
N ARG A 299 13.91 -14.27 -13.52
CA ARG A 299 15.08 -15.15 -13.42
C ARG A 299 16.04 -14.76 -12.31
N LYS A 300 16.09 -13.48 -11.90
CA LYS A 300 17.06 -12.97 -10.91
C LYS A 300 16.44 -12.47 -9.62
N VAL A 301 15.27 -11.85 -9.69
CA VAL A 301 14.66 -11.16 -8.55
C VAL A 301 13.65 -12.06 -7.84
N PHE A 302 12.68 -12.61 -8.58
CA PHE A 302 11.60 -13.40 -7.99
C PHE A 302 12.05 -14.65 -7.22
N PRO A 303 13.08 -15.40 -7.67
CA PRO A 303 13.59 -16.54 -6.91
C PRO A 303 14.15 -16.17 -5.53
N ARG A 304 14.50 -14.89 -5.31
CA ARG A 304 15.10 -14.37 -4.07
C ARG A 304 14.09 -13.66 -3.17
N LEU A 305 12.81 -13.59 -3.58
CA LEU A 305 11.76 -12.96 -2.79
C LEU A 305 11.54 -13.68 -1.45
N LEU A 306 11.89 -14.96 -1.37
CA LEU A 306 11.80 -15.78 -0.17
C LEU A 306 13.08 -15.76 0.69
N ASP A 307 14.17 -15.13 0.23
CA ASP A 307 15.46 -15.14 0.93
C ASP A 307 15.39 -14.46 2.30
N ASN A 308 14.57 -13.41 2.41
CA ASN A 308 14.46 -12.58 3.60
C ASN A 308 12.99 -12.26 3.91
N GLY A 309 12.60 -12.48 5.17
CA GLY A 309 11.27 -12.15 5.68
C GLY A 309 10.43 -13.37 6.02
N GLU A 310 9.32 -13.12 6.69
CA GLU A 310 8.34 -14.12 7.10
C GLU A 310 7.02 -13.87 6.37
N LEU A 311 6.24 -14.94 6.14
CA LEU A 311 4.91 -14.82 5.57
C LEU A 311 4.03 -13.98 6.53
N PRO A 312 3.54 -12.80 6.10
CA PRO A 312 2.68 -11.96 6.94
C PRO A 312 1.29 -12.58 7.07
N MET A 313 1.10 -13.38 8.13
CA MET A 313 -0.13 -14.14 8.38
C MET A 313 -1.37 -13.24 8.46
N GLU A 314 -1.20 -11.97 8.87
CA GLU A 314 -2.28 -10.97 8.91
C GLU A 314 -2.89 -10.63 7.54
N LEU A 315 -2.18 -10.90 6.44
CA LEU A 315 -2.68 -10.64 5.09
C LEU A 315 -3.50 -11.79 4.51
N LEU A 316 -3.38 -13.02 5.04
CA LEU A 316 -4.06 -14.18 4.49
C LEU A 316 -5.59 -14.10 4.65
N PRO A 317 -6.15 -13.72 5.82
CA PRO A 317 -7.60 -13.50 5.94
C PRO A 317 -8.10 -12.38 5.02
N ARG A 318 -7.31 -11.32 4.85
CA ARG A 318 -7.64 -10.19 3.95
C ARG A 318 -7.64 -10.60 2.48
N LEU A 319 -6.72 -11.47 2.07
CA LEU A 319 -6.69 -12.03 0.74
C LEU A 319 -7.90 -12.94 0.48
N LEU A 320 -8.26 -13.78 1.47
CA LEU A 320 -9.47 -14.59 1.41
C LEU A 320 -10.72 -13.70 1.25
N ARG A 321 -10.84 -12.63 2.03
CA ARG A 321 -11.93 -11.66 1.92
C ARG A 321 -12.00 -11.02 0.53
N LEU A 322 -10.86 -10.70 -0.09
CA LEU A 322 -10.82 -10.17 -1.45
C LEU A 322 -11.40 -11.18 -2.47
N VAL A 323 -11.05 -12.47 -2.34
CA VAL A 323 -11.65 -13.56 -3.14
C VAL A 323 -13.15 -13.66 -2.91
N GLU A 324 -13.59 -13.63 -1.65
CA GLU A 324 -15.02 -13.67 -1.28
C GLU A 324 -15.80 -12.49 -1.88
N GLN A 325 -15.22 -11.28 -1.84
CA GLN A 325 -15.82 -10.07 -2.41
C GLN A 325 -15.96 -10.15 -3.93
N TYR A 326 -14.98 -10.72 -4.65
CA TYR A 326 -15.09 -10.95 -6.10
C TYR A 326 -16.36 -11.74 -6.44
N HIS A 327 -16.54 -12.91 -5.81
CA HIS A 327 -17.67 -13.77 -6.11
C HIS A 327 -19.01 -13.19 -5.61
N THR A 328 -18.99 -12.47 -4.48
CA THR A 328 -20.17 -11.77 -3.97
C THR A 328 -20.65 -10.70 -4.95
N PHE A 329 -19.76 -9.83 -5.42
CA PHE A 329 -20.12 -8.78 -6.38
C PHE A 329 -20.51 -9.34 -7.74
N LYS A 330 -19.79 -10.36 -8.23
CA LYS A 330 -20.11 -11.06 -9.48
C LYS A 330 -21.54 -11.62 -9.45
N ASN A 331 -21.89 -12.35 -8.39
CA ASN A 331 -23.20 -12.99 -8.28
C ASN A 331 -24.33 -12.00 -8.04
N ALA A 332 -24.04 -10.85 -7.43
CA ALA A 332 -24.99 -9.75 -7.31
C ALA A 332 -25.18 -8.96 -8.61
N GLY A 333 -24.42 -9.26 -9.68
CA GLY A 333 -24.43 -8.49 -10.93
C GLY A 333 -23.91 -7.05 -10.75
N ALA A 334 -23.09 -6.80 -9.73
CA ALA A 334 -22.57 -5.48 -9.42
C ALA A 334 -21.46 -5.07 -10.38
N ASP A 335 -21.34 -3.77 -10.66
CA ASP A 335 -20.28 -3.25 -11.53
C ASP A 335 -18.87 -3.64 -11.02
N TYR A 336 -17.99 -4.03 -11.96
CA TYR A 336 -16.64 -4.52 -11.64
C TYR A 336 -15.77 -3.48 -10.91
N THR A 337 -16.07 -2.19 -11.05
CA THR A 337 -15.38 -1.12 -10.30
C THR A 337 -15.51 -1.28 -8.79
N ASN A 338 -16.55 -1.96 -8.29
CA ASN A 338 -16.69 -2.27 -6.87
C ASN A 338 -15.62 -3.25 -6.40
N PHE A 339 -15.41 -4.34 -7.13
CA PHE A 339 -14.31 -5.27 -6.85
C PHE A 339 -12.95 -4.58 -7.02
N LYS A 340 -12.80 -3.75 -8.06
CA LYS A 340 -11.56 -3.00 -8.28
C LYS A 340 -11.20 -2.08 -7.11
N ARG A 341 -12.21 -1.46 -6.47
CA ARG A 341 -12.03 -0.66 -5.25
C ARG A 341 -11.49 -1.52 -4.09
N SER A 342 -12.09 -2.69 -3.85
CA SER A 342 -11.62 -3.64 -2.84
C SER A 342 -10.17 -4.10 -3.09
N ALA A 343 -9.82 -4.42 -4.35
CA ALA A 343 -8.47 -4.81 -4.71
C ALA A 343 -7.45 -3.69 -4.44
N ASN A 344 -7.78 -2.45 -4.80
CA ASN A 344 -6.92 -1.29 -4.55
C ASN A 344 -6.72 -1.03 -3.05
N GLU A 345 -7.76 -1.24 -2.23
CA GLU A 345 -7.64 -1.15 -0.77
C GLU A 345 -6.69 -2.20 -0.21
N PHE A 346 -6.79 -3.44 -0.69
CA PHE A 346 -5.85 -4.51 -0.34
C PHE A 346 -4.41 -4.16 -0.77
N PHE A 347 -4.19 -3.66 -1.99
CA PHE A 347 -2.85 -3.26 -2.44
C PHE A 347 -2.26 -2.11 -1.62
N ARG A 348 -3.09 -1.16 -1.17
CA ARG A 348 -2.66 -0.11 -0.25
C ARG A 348 -2.21 -0.68 1.09
N LEU A 349 -2.88 -1.73 1.59
CA LEU A 349 -2.47 -2.44 2.81
C LEU A 349 -1.08 -3.10 2.61
N LEU A 350 -0.83 -3.71 1.45
CA LEU A 350 0.48 -4.29 1.12
C LEU A 350 1.60 -3.24 1.16
N ALA A 351 1.36 -2.06 0.58
CA ALA A 351 2.34 -0.98 0.54
C ALA A 351 2.72 -0.42 1.94
N GLN A 352 1.92 -0.71 2.97
CA GLN A 352 2.18 -0.35 4.37
C GLN A 352 2.83 -1.47 5.18
N GLY A 353 3.07 -2.64 4.57
CA GLY A 353 3.72 -3.78 5.22
C GLY A 353 5.22 -3.60 5.40
N ASP A 354 5.84 -4.50 6.17
CA ASP A 354 7.29 -4.62 6.21
C ASP A 354 7.83 -5.08 4.85
N LEU A 355 8.88 -4.43 4.36
CA LEU A 355 9.42 -4.66 3.02
C LEU A 355 9.80 -6.13 2.78
N HIS A 356 10.47 -6.77 3.75
CA HIS A 356 10.93 -8.15 3.60
C HIS A 356 9.74 -9.11 3.65
N ASN A 357 8.82 -8.91 4.58
CA ASN A 357 7.64 -9.77 4.68
C ASN A 357 6.74 -9.65 3.45
N ILE A 358 6.59 -8.47 2.86
CA ILE A 358 5.78 -8.31 1.63
C ILE A 358 6.50 -8.90 0.41
N ASN A 359 7.83 -8.81 0.33
CA ASN A 359 8.58 -9.54 -0.70
C ASN A 359 8.40 -11.05 -0.54
N CYS A 360 8.49 -11.58 0.68
CA CYS A 360 8.20 -12.98 0.98
C CYS A 360 6.76 -13.37 0.59
N PHE A 361 5.79 -12.50 0.84
CA PHE A 361 4.40 -12.67 0.41
C PHE A 361 4.27 -12.74 -1.13
N TYR A 362 4.90 -11.80 -1.85
CA TYR A 362 4.94 -11.83 -3.32
C TYR A 362 5.60 -13.10 -3.87
N GLY A 363 6.64 -13.59 -3.19
CA GLY A 363 7.42 -14.76 -3.58
C GLY A 363 6.78 -16.12 -3.32
N GLN A 364 5.61 -16.18 -2.67
CA GLN A 364 4.94 -17.47 -2.43
C GLN A 364 4.59 -18.16 -3.75
N GLN A 365 4.94 -19.44 -3.89
CA GLN A 365 4.69 -20.20 -5.11
C GLN A 365 3.32 -20.87 -5.07
N ILE A 366 2.60 -20.81 -6.20
CA ILE A 366 1.26 -21.34 -6.38
C ILE A 366 1.21 -22.05 -7.74
N SER A 367 0.91 -23.35 -7.72
CA SER A 367 0.75 -24.12 -8.94
C SER A 367 -0.61 -23.83 -9.60
N PHE A 368 -0.59 -23.40 -10.85
CA PHE A 368 -1.77 -23.11 -11.67
C PHE A 368 -1.57 -23.67 -13.08
N GLN A 369 -2.54 -24.46 -13.58
CA GLN A 369 -2.49 -25.07 -14.92
C GLN A 369 -1.18 -25.82 -15.21
N SER A 370 -0.67 -26.59 -14.22
CA SER A 370 0.58 -27.36 -14.29
C SER A 370 1.86 -26.53 -14.44
N LYS A 371 1.81 -25.24 -14.09
CA LYS A 371 2.99 -24.37 -13.97
C LYS A 371 2.99 -23.68 -12.62
N ASP A 372 4.18 -23.41 -12.10
CA ASP A 372 4.32 -22.64 -10.86
C ASP A 372 4.40 -21.15 -11.17
N TYR A 373 3.57 -20.40 -10.47
CA TYR A 373 3.51 -18.95 -10.52
C TYR A 373 3.79 -18.38 -9.14
N TYR A 374 4.23 -17.12 -9.09
CA TYR A 374 4.35 -16.42 -7.82
C TYR A 374 3.00 -15.81 -7.43
N LEU A 375 2.72 -15.63 -6.14
CA LEU A 375 1.51 -14.95 -5.66
C LEU A 375 1.39 -13.56 -6.29
N LEU A 376 2.52 -12.88 -6.52
CA LEU A 376 2.57 -11.64 -7.27
C LEU A 376 1.87 -11.72 -8.64
N ASP A 377 1.99 -12.83 -9.38
CA ASP A 377 1.35 -12.98 -10.69
C ASP A 377 -0.18 -12.93 -10.58
N PHE A 378 -0.73 -13.50 -9.51
CA PHE A 378 -2.17 -13.46 -9.20
C PHE A 378 -2.60 -12.03 -8.86
N LEU A 379 -1.80 -11.32 -8.05
CA LEU A 379 -2.08 -9.92 -7.69
C LEU A 379 -2.03 -8.99 -8.92
N ILE A 380 -1.08 -9.21 -9.83
CA ILE A 380 -0.99 -8.48 -11.10
C ILE A 380 -2.20 -8.79 -11.98
N ALA A 381 -2.62 -10.05 -12.09
CA ALA A 381 -3.81 -10.41 -12.87
C ALA A 381 -5.08 -9.74 -12.31
N ILE A 382 -5.26 -9.73 -10.98
CA ILE A 382 -6.33 -8.98 -10.30
C ILE A 382 -6.22 -7.48 -10.61
N ASN A 383 -5.00 -6.94 -10.67
CA ASN A 383 -4.80 -5.53 -10.97
C ASN A 383 -5.13 -5.18 -12.43
N MET A 384 -4.77 -6.04 -13.37
CA MET A 384 -4.94 -5.78 -14.80
C MET A 384 -6.36 -6.06 -15.30
N SER A 385 -7.10 -6.97 -14.66
CA SER A 385 -8.46 -7.29 -15.11
C SER A 385 -9.41 -6.10 -15.00
N ARG A 386 -10.33 -6.04 -15.97
CA ARG A 386 -11.39 -5.04 -16.11
C ARG A 386 -12.78 -5.66 -16.09
N SER A 387 -12.89 -6.98 -15.88
CA SER A 387 -14.17 -7.70 -15.91
C SER A 387 -14.14 -8.94 -15.00
N TYR A 388 -15.29 -9.61 -14.81
CA TYR A 388 -15.37 -10.80 -13.96
C TYR A 388 -14.94 -12.08 -14.70
N ASP A 389 -13.64 -12.14 -15.05
CA ASP A 389 -13.00 -13.23 -15.81
C ASP A 389 -11.90 -13.99 -15.02
N LEU A 390 -11.81 -13.79 -13.71
CA LEU A 390 -10.73 -14.30 -12.85
C LEU A 390 -11.06 -15.60 -12.09
N ASP A 391 -12.18 -16.26 -12.36
CA ASP A 391 -12.72 -17.34 -11.51
C ASP A 391 -11.72 -18.48 -11.29
N GLN A 392 -11.08 -19.00 -12.34
CA GLN A 392 -10.12 -20.11 -12.21
C GLN A 392 -8.89 -19.70 -11.38
N LEU A 393 -8.42 -18.46 -11.57
CA LEU A 393 -7.29 -17.90 -10.86
C LEU A 393 -7.61 -17.75 -9.36
N LEU A 394 -8.79 -17.22 -9.03
CA LEU A 394 -9.21 -17.02 -7.64
C LEU A 394 -9.58 -18.33 -6.95
N HIS A 395 -10.14 -19.31 -7.65
CA HIS A 395 -10.33 -20.66 -7.11
C HIS A 395 -8.98 -21.32 -6.75
N THR A 396 -7.95 -21.13 -7.57
CA THR A 396 -6.61 -21.65 -7.28
C THR A 396 -6.02 -20.97 -6.05
N LEU A 397 -6.18 -19.66 -5.93
CA LEU A 397 -5.77 -18.91 -4.76
C LEU A 397 -6.49 -19.36 -3.49
N LEU A 398 -7.77 -19.69 -3.61
CA LEU A 398 -8.60 -20.22 -2.51
C LEU A 398 -8.10 -21.57 -2.01
N LEU A 399 -7.76 -22.48 -2.93
CA LEU A 399 -7.18 -23.78 -2.59
C LEU A 399 -5.80 -23.63 -1.94
N TRP A 400 -4.97 -22.70 -2.43
CA TRP A 400 -3.68 -22.38 -1.81
C TRP A 400 -3.84 -21.86 -0.38
N LEU A 401 -4.75 -20.91 -0.14
CA LEU A 401 -5.06 -20.41 1.20
C LEU A 401 -5.49 -21.54 2.15
N TYR A 402 -6.38 -22.42 1.68
CA TYR A 402 -6.85 -23.57 2.46
C TYR A 402 -5.73 -24.57 2.79
N ASN A 403 -4.82 -24.80 1.85
CA ASN A 403 -3.66 -25.69 2.04
C ASN A 403 -2.64 -25.11 3.04
N ILE A 404 -2.53 -23.78 3.16
CA ILE A 404 -1.71 -23.14 4.20
C ILE A 404 -2.32 -23.43 5.57
N ASN A 405 -3.62 -23.19 5.73
CA ASN A 405 -4.33 -23.48 6.97
C ASN A 405 -5.84 -23.65 6.69
N PRO A 406 -6.46 -24.78 7.09
CA PRO A 406 -7.88 -25.03 6.88
C PRO A 406 -8.83 -23.98 7.48
N ALA A 407 -8.37 -23.18 8.46
CA ALA A 407 -9.11 -22.03 9.00
C ALA A 407 -9.39 -20.95 7.94
N LEU A 408 -8.64 -20.93 6.84
CA LEU A 408 -8.83 -20.04 5.68
C LEU A 408 -9.85 -20.60 4.66
N LYS A 409 -10.75 -21.48 5.09
CA LYS A 409 -11.90 -21.89 4.28
C LYS A 409 -12.87 -20.70 4.13
N SER A 410 -13.32 -20.46 2.91
CA SER A 410 -14.35 -19.45 2.63
C SER A 410 -15.68 -19.81 3.31
N SER A 411 -16.39 -18.78 3.77
CA SER A 411 -17.74 -18.89 4.32
C SER A 411 -18.84 -18.87 3.25
N LEU A 412 -18.51 -18.61 1.98
CA LEU A 412 -19.48 -18.52 0.90
C LEU A 412 -19.88 -19.91 0.37
N ALA A 413 -21.16 -20.24 0.46
CA ALA A 413 -21.70 -21.53 0.02
C ALA A 413 -21.40 -21.84 -1.46
N ILE A 414 -21.41 -20.82 -2.32
CA ILE A 414 -21.08 -20.94 -3.76
C ILE A 414 -19.65 -21.47 -4.01
N LEU A 415 -18.72 -21.27 -3.07
CA LEU A 415 -17.33 -21.70 -3.17
C LEU A 415 -17.09 -23.07 -2.53
N GLU A 416 -18.11 -23.68 -1.93
CA GLU A 416 -17.97 -24.99 -1.27
C GLU A 416 -17.53 -26.09 -2.25
N SER A 417 -18.06 -26.04 -3.48
CA SER A 417 -17.74 -26.99 -4.54
C SER A 417 -16.26 -27.02 -4.93
N VAL A 418 -15.52 -25.92 -4.72
CA VAL A 418 -14.10 -25.79 -5.05
C VAL A 418 -13.26 -26.78 -4.23
N TYR A 419 -13.60 -26.97 -2.96
CA TYR A 419 -12.85 -27.82 -2.04
C TYR A 419 -13.09 -29.33 -2.24
N ASN A 420 -14.17 -29.72 -2.91
CA ASN A 420 -14.48 -31.14 -3.16
C ASN A 420 -13.39 -31.85 -3.97
N SER A 421 -12.63 -31.09 -4.77
CA SER A 421 -11.48 -31.57 -5.53
C SER A 421 -10.32 -32.05 -4.65
N ILE A 422 -10.16 -31.49 -3.45
CA ILE A 422 -9.11 -31.90 -2.48
C ILE A 422 -9.53 -33.18 -1.76
N THR A 423 -10.80 -33.26 -1.34
CA THR A 423 -11.33 -34.39 -0.56
C THR A 423 -11.28 -35.70 -1.35
N SER A 424 -11.46 -35.67 -2.67
CA SER A 424 -11.40 -36.85 -3.54
C SER A 424 -9.97 -37.39 -3.73
N LEU A 425 -8.95 -36.52 -3.74
CA LEU A 425 -7.53 -36.88 -3.82
C LEU A 425 -7.00 -37.49 -2.51
N ALA A 426 -7.46 -36.99 -1.36
CA ALA A 426 -7.12 -37.57 -0.05
C ALA A 426 -7.76 -38.98 0.15
N SER A 427 -8.92 -39.21 -0.47
CA SER A 427 -9.64 -40.49 -0.41
C SER A 427 -9.05 -41.57 -1.34
N SER A 428 -8.26 -41.18 -2.34
CA SER A 428 -7.65 -42.10 -3.33
C SER A 428 -6.16 -42.39 -3.07
N SER A 429 -5.53 -41.66 -2.14
CA SER A 429 -4.12 -41.84 -1.74
C SER A 429 -3.93 -42.56 -0.40
N SER A 430 -5.01 -42.98 0.28
CA SER A 430 -4.98 -43.66 1.58
C SER A 430 -5.02 -45.19 1.46
N SER A 431 -4.03 -45.77 0.79
CA SER A 431 -3.68 -47.20 0.89
C SER A 431 -2.19 -47.45 1.13
N SER A 432 -1.55 -46.63 1.96
CA SER A 432 -0.33 -47.02 2.67
C SER A 432 -0.12 -46.04 3.83
N GLY A 433 -0.01 -46.60 5.03
CA GLY A 433 -0.14 -45.88 6.29
C GLY A 433 0.86 -44.75 6.51
N GLN A 434 0.31 -43.57 6.76
CA GLN A 434 0.60 -42.75 7.93
C GLN A 434 -0.57 -41.79 8.03
N SER A 435 -1.51 -42.09 8.93
CA SER A 435 -2.47 -41.11 9.40
C SER A 435 -1.66 -39.93 9.95
N VAL A 436 -1.58 -38.86 9.16
CA VAL A 436 -1.11 -37.57 9.67
C VAL A 436 -2.04 -37.26 10.83
N SER A 437 -1.47 -37.42 12.02
CA SER A 437 -2.09 -37.15 13.29
C SER A 437 -2.68 -35.75 13.22
N ILE A 438 -4.01 -35.69 13.11
CA ILE A 438 -4.80 -34.55 13.53
C ILE A 438 -4.28 -34.24 14.93
N SER A 439 -3.53 -33.15 15.02
CA SER A 439 -2.92 -32.66 16.24
C SER A 439 -4.00 -32.56 17.31
N SER A 440 -3.97 -33.48 18.29
CA SER A 440 -4.17 -33.32 19.73
C SER A 440 -5.09 -32.21 20.31
N GLU A 441 -6.01 -31.62 19.56
CA GLU A 441 -6.96 -30.58 20.03
C GLU A 441 -8.33 -31.16 20.44
N ASP A 442 -8.63 -32.42 20.11
CA ASP A 442 -9.96 -33.00 20.35
C ASP A 442 -10.20 -33.48 21.79
N HIS A 443 -9.18 -33.47 22.66
CA HIS A 443 -9.31 -33.92 24.06
C HIS A 443 -9.79 -32.85 25.05
N HIS A 444 -10.04 -31.59 24.63
CA HIS A 444 -10.42 -30.49 25.54
C HIS A 444 -11.67 -29.69 25.11
N GLN A 445 -12.54 -30.23 24.25
CA GLN A 445 -13.75 -29.52 23.84
C GLN A 445 -14.65 -29.10 25.03
N PRO A 446 -14.96 -29.96 26.02
CA PRO A 446 -15.85 -29.59 27.12
C PRO A 446 -15.32 -28.43 27.96
N LEU A 447 -14.02 -28.40 28.24
CA LEU A 447 -13.38 -27.35 29.02
C LEU A 447 -13.38 -25.99 28.27
N LYS A 448 -13.10 -25.98 26.96
CA LYS A 448 -13.25 -24.77 26.13
C LYS A 448 -14.71 -24.27 26.12
N HIS A 449 -15.70 -25.16 26.12
CA HIS A 449 -17.11 -24.78 26.24
C HIS A 449 -17.46 -24.23 27.63
N CYS A 450 -16.89 -24.78 28.70
CA CYS A 450 -16.99 -24.24 30.06
C CYS A 450 -16.52 -22.79 30.13
N TYR A 451 -15.33 -22.49 29.59
CA TYR A 451 -14.81 -21.12 29.60
C TYR A 451 -15.73 -20.15 28.85
N ARG A 452 -16.21 -20.56 27.66
CA ARG A 452 -17.16 -19.74 26.88
C ARG A 452 -18.46 -19.52 27.64
N LEU A 453 -18.96 -20.51 28.38
CA LEU A 453 -20.16 -20.35 29.21
C LEU A 453 -19.95 -19.26 30.26
N ILE A 454 -18.87 -19.34 31.04
CA ILE A 454 -18.55 -18.35 32.09
C ILE A 454 -18.35 -16.96 31.49
N VAL A 455 -17.60 -16.84 30.39
CA VAL A 455 -17.43 -15.55 29.68
C VAL A 455 -18.77 -15.02 29.17
N SER A 456 -19.66 -15.89 28.66
CA SER A 456 -20.98 -15.48 28.18
C SER A 456 -21.86 -14.94 29.31
N LEU A 457 -21.78 -15.51 30.51
CA LEU A 457 -22.49 -15.02 31.69
C LEU A 457 -22.03 -13.63 32.10
N MET A 458 -20.75 -13.31 31.92
CA MET A 458 -20.15 -12.01 32.26
C MET A 458 -20.29 -10.94 31.15
N THR A 459 -20.76 -11.30 29.95
CA THR A 459 -20.74 -10.42 28.78
C THR A 459 -22.07 -10.29 28.05
N SER A 460 -23.03 -11.17 28.29
CA SER A 460 -24.36 -11.09 27.69
C SER A 460 -25.21 -10.08 28.43
N ALA A 461 -25.96 -9.26 27.68
CA ALA A 461 -26.99 -8.40 28.23
C ALA A 461 -28.30 -9.19 28.26
N PHE A 462 -28.84 -9.44 29.45
CA PHE A 462 -30.06 -10.20 29.64
C PHE A 462 -31.25 -9.27 29.84
N GLU A 463 -32.34 -9.49 29.11
CA GLU A 463 -33.62 -8.84 29.39
C GLU A 463 -34.30 -9.55 30.55
N MET A 464 -34.78 -8.77 31.53
CA MET A 464 -35.35 -9.26 32.78
C MET A 464 -36.48 -8.35 33.25
N TRP A 465 -37.33 -8.87 34.13
CA TRP A 465 -38.32 -8.03 34.82
C TRP A 465 -37.64 -7.14 35.86
N PRO A 466 -38.09 -5.88 36.03
CA PRO A 466 -37.64 -5.02 37.13
C PRO A 466 -37.81 -5.76 38.46
N LEU A 467 -36.82 -5.68 39.35
CA LEU A 467 -36.74 -6.34 40.67
C LEU A 467 -36.30 -7.82 40.71
N THR A 468 -36.08 -8.48 39.56
CA THR A 468 -35.55 -9.87 39.53
C THR A 468 -34.05 -9.96 39.22
N GLU A 469 -33.43 -8.80 39.02
CA GLU A 469 -32.02 -8.64 38.69
C GLU A 469 -31.12 -9.14 39.82
N ARG A 470 -30.14 -9.97 39.47
CA ARG A 470 -29.07 -10.43 40.34
C ARG A 470 -27.74 -10.03 39.73
N THR A 471 -26.78 -9.66 40.56
CA THR A 471 -25.44 -9.30 40.07
C THR A 471 -24.48 -10.43 40.40
N ILE A 472 -23.75 -10.90 39.38
CA ILE A 472 -22.58 -11.76 39.56
C ILE A 472 -21.30 -10.95 39.41
N SER A 473 -20.24 -11.36 40.09
CA SER A 473 -18.94 -10.69 40.03
C SER A 473 -17.80 -11.66 39.79
N LEU A 474 -16.83 -11.22 39.00
CA LEU A 474 -15.56 -11.90 38.75
C LEU A 474 -14.44 -10.86 38.85
N TRP A 475 -13.64 -10.96 39.92
CA TRP A 475 -12.58 -10.01 40.25
C TRP A 475 -13.13 -8.57 40.36
N ASP A 476 -12.77 -7.66 39.45
CA ASP A 476 -13.24 -6.27 39.38
C ASP A 476 -14.47 -6.06 38.47
N LEU A 477 -14.98 -7.12 37.84
CA LEU A 477 -16.05 -7.04 36.87
C LEU A 477 -17.34 -7.58 37.47
N ASN A 478 -18.46 -6.95 37.11
CA ASN A 478 -19.80 -7.44 37.41
C ASN A 478 -20.64 -7.55 36.12
N ASN A 479 -21.71 -8.34 36.22
CA ASN A 479 -22.76 -8.38 35.21
C ASN A 479 -24.10 -8.68 35.89
N ASP A 480 -25.15 -8.04 35.38
CA ASP A 480 -26.50 -8.27 35.83
C ASP A 480 -27.12 -9.43 35.05
N VAL A 481 -27.64 -10.40 35.79
CA VAL A 481 -28.10 -11.70 35.31
C VAL A 481 -29.41 -12.09 35.99
N PHE A 482 -30.13 -13.02 35.36
CA PHE A 482 -31.35 -13.57 35.92
C PHE A 482 -31.02 -14.60 37.01
N PRO A 483 -31.96 -14.92 37.92
CA PRO A 483 -31.69 -15.76 39.09
C PRO A 483 -31.01 -17.10 38.76
N GLU A 484 -31.49 -17.84 37.76
CA GLU A 484 -30.87 -19.12 37.35
C GLU A 484 -29.42 -18.96 36.88
N ALA A 485 -29.09 -17.88 36.17
CA ALA A 485 -27.72 -17.63 35.72
C ALA A 485 -26.77 -17.39 36.90
N MET A 486 -27.27 -16.79 38.00
CA MET A 486 -26.52 -16.67 39.24
C MET A 486 -26.28 -18.04 39.87
N GLU A 487 -27.28 -18.93 39.89
CA GLU A 487 -27.11 -20.30 40.40
C GLU A 487 -26.09 -21.09 39.58
N ILE A 488 -26.19 -21.02 38.25
CA ILE A 488 -25.21 -21.60 37.33
C ILE A 488 -23.79 -21.07 37.63
N TYR A 489 -23.64 -19.75 37.78
CA TYR A 489 -22.35 -19.12 38.09
C TYR A 489 -21.80 -19.57 39.45
N ASN A 490 -22.65 -19.68 40.46
CA ASN A 490 -22.27 -20.11 41.81
C ASN A 490 -21.70 -21.54 41.84
N CYS A 491 -22.06 -22.40 40.90
CA CYS A 491 -21.43 -23.72 40.76
C CYS A 491 -19.92 -23.61 40.44
N PHE A 492 -19.50 -22.60 39.67
CA PHE A 492 -18.11 -22.41 39.26
C PHE A 492 -17.29 -21.58 40.25
N LEU A 493 -17.94 -20.72 41.04
CA LEU A 493 -17.29 -19.73 41.89
C LEU A 493 -16.21 -20.30 42.85
N PRO A 494 -16.41 -21.46 43.53
CA PRO A 494 -15.37 -22.04 44.38
C PRO A 494 -14.11 -22.41 43.60
N ALA A 495 -14.26 -23.05 42.44
CA ALA A 495 -13.13 -23.45 41.60
C ALA A 495 -12.39 -22.23 41.01
N LEU A 496 -13.12 -21.16 40.66
CA LEU A 496 -12.55 -19.91 40.16
C LEU A 496 -11.72 -19.19 41.24
N ASN A 497 -12.26 -19.07 42.46
CA ASN A 497 -11.60 -18.37 43.56
C ASN A 497 -10.36 -19.12 44.07
N GLU A 498 -10.39 -20.46 44.04
CA GLU A 498 -9.28 -21.31 44.50
C GLU A 498 -8.30 -21.70 43.38
N ASN A 499 -8.47 -21.14 42.17
CA ASN A 499 -7.63 -21.44 41.00
C ASN A 499 -7.57 -22.94 40.64
N ARG A 500 -8.68 -23.66 40.81
CA ARG A 500 -8.81 -25.11 40.53
C ARG A 500 -9.35 -25.37 39.12
N GLU A 501 -8.57 -25.05 38.10
CA GLU A 501 -8.97 -25.19 36.69
C GLU A 501 -9.38 -26.62 36.31
N GLN A 502 -8.67 -27.61 36.86
CA GLN A 502 -8.95 -29.04 36.63
C GLN A 502 -10.36 -29.50 37.04
N ASP A 503 -11.03 -28.75 37.94
CA ASP A 503 -12.36 -29.09 38.42
C ASP A 503 -13.47 -28.51 37.53
N LEU A 504 -13.15 -27.50 36.71
CA LEU A 504 -14.12 -26.76 35.89
C LEU A 504 -14.83 -27.64 34.87
N GLU A 505 -14.14 -28.62 34.29
CA GLU A 505 -14.74 -29.53 33.32
C GLU A 505 -15.86 -30.37 33.95
N ALA A 506 -15.61 -30.95 35.12
CA ALA A 506 -16.62 -31.74 35.84
C ALA A 506 -17.82 -30.87 36.27
N ILE A 507 -17.56 -29.65 36.75
CA ILE A 507 -18.62 -28.68 37.10
C ILE A 507 -19.44 -28.31 35.86
N TYR A 508 -18.80 -28.09 34.72
CA TYR A 508 -19.49 -27.79 33.47
C TYR A 508 -20.38 -28.93 33.01
N LEU A 509 -19.92 -30.18 33.07
CA LEU A 509 -20.74 -31.34 32.71
C LEU A 509 -21.97 -31.47 33.62
N PHE A 510 -21.80 -31.22 34.93
CA PHE A 510 -22.92 -31.15 35.87
C PHE A 510 -23.91 -30.03 35.48
N VAL A 511 -23.42 -28.81 35.25
CA VAL A 511 -24.25 -27.67 34.86
C VAL A 511 -24.98 -27.94 33.54
N LYS A 512 -24.30 -28.51 32.54
CA LYS A 512 -24.87 -28.88 31.25
C LYS A 512 -26.03 -29.86 31.41
N GLN A 513 -25.83 -30.91 32.22
CA GLN A 513 -26.86 -31.92 32.46
C GLN A 513 -28.05 -31.37 33.27
N HIS A 514 -27.78 -30.54 34.27
CA HIS A 514 -28.80 -30.05 35.19
C HIS A 514 -29.64 -28.91 34.60
N TYR A 515 -29.01 -27.95 33.94
CA TYR A 515 -29.67 -26.72 33.48
C TYR A 515 -30.00 -26.68 31.98
N PHE A 516 -29.33 -27.49 31.14
CA PHE A 516 -29.44 -27.36 29.67
C PHE A 516 -29.89 -28.63 28.92
N ALA A 517 -29.79 -29.82 29.53
CA ALA A 517 -30.22 -31.08 28.92
C ALA A 517 -31.75 -31.37 28.89
N PRO A 518 -32.61 -30.80 29.76
CA PRO A 518 -34.07 -31.03 29.65
C PRO A 518 -34.65 -30.59 28.29
N ALA A 519 -35.56 -31.40 27.72
CA ALA A 519 -36.19 -31.24 26.40
C ALA A 519 -37.03 -29.93 26.26
N PRO A 520 -37.43 -29.49 25.04
CA PRO A 520 -37.78 -28.10 24.76
C PRO A 520 -38.96 -27.61 25.59
N VAL A 521 -38.81 -26.39 26.11
CA VAL A 521 -39.76 -25.56 26.87
C VAL A 521 -41.21 -25.74 26.41
N LYS A 522 -41.89 -26.75 26.95
CA LYS A 522 -43.31 -26.73 27.28
C LYS A 522 -43.48 -27.48 28.60
N MET A 523 -44.02 -26.75 29.58
CA MET A 523 -44.48 -27.18 30.93
C MET A 523 -43.43 -27.15 32.05
N GLY A 524 -43.75 -26.41 33.12
CA GLY A 524 -43.22 -26.64 34.46
C GLY A 524 -42.81 -25.36 35.19
N PHE A 525 -41.54 -24.97 35.02
CA PHE A 525 -40.88 -24.01 35.90
C PHE A 525 -40.54 -22.65 35.24
N PHE A 526 -40.39 -22.60 33.90
CA PHE A 526 -39.77 -21.47 33.20
C PHE A 526 -40.66 -20.74 32.17
N SER A 527 -41.98 -20.83 32.29
CA SER A 527 -42.91 -20.18 31.33
C SER A 527 -42.82 -18.65 31.32
N TRP A 528 -42.17 -18.04 32.31
CA TRP A 528 -41.98 -16.59 32.40
C TRP A 528 -40.78 -16.09 31.57
N ILE A 529 -39.79 -16.95 31.24
CA ILE A 529 -38.60 -16.59 30.47
C ILE A 529 -38.90 -16.52 28.96
N SER A 530 -39.93 -17.24 28.48
CA SER A 530 -40.31 -17.26 27.06
C SER A 530 -40.75 -15.91 26.50
N GLY A 531 -40.89 -14.87 27.34
CA GLY A 531 -41.15 -13.49 26.92
C GLY A 531 -39.89 -12.69 26.56
N PHE A 532 -38.68 -13.14 26.93
CA PHE A 532 -37.44 -12.40 26.71
C PHE A 532 -36.60 -13.02 25.59
N TYR A 533 -36.43 -12.26 24.51
CA TYR A 533 -35.77 -12.73 23.29
C TYR A 533 -34.27 -12.99 23.53
N SER A 534 -33.58 -12.07 24.21
CA SER A 534 -32.15 -12.18 24.52
C SER A 534 -31.81 -13.42 25.35
N THR A 535 -32.55 -13.66 26.43
CA THR A 535 -32.36 -14.79 27.36
C THR A 535 -32.68 -16.13 26.69
N THR A 536 -33.80 -16.21 25.96
CA THR A 536 -34.17 -17.42 25.19
C THR A 536 -33.11 -17.75 24.14
N ARG A 537 -32.62 -16.73 23.43
CA ARG A 537 -31.56 -16.89 22.43
C ARG A 537 -30.24 -17.35 23.07
N TRP A 538 -29.89 -16.85 24.25
CA TRP A 538 -28.71 -17.30 24.98
C TRP A 538 -28.79 -18.78 25.34
N TYR A 539 -29.90 -19.24 25.92
CA TYR A 539 -30.12 -20.65 26.23
C TYR A 539 -29.98 -21.55 25.01
N GLU A 540 -30.56 -21.16 23.87
CA GLU A 540 -30.47 -21.93 22.63
C GLU A 540 -29.02 -22.08 22.16
N HIS A 541 -28.23 -21.01 22.21
CA HIS A 541 -26.82 -21.05 21.81
C HIS A 541 -25.94 -21.82 22.79
N VAL A 542 -26.22 -21.79 24.09
CA VAL A 542 -25.53 -22.65 25.06
C VAL A 542 -25.83 -24.13 24.76
N ARG A 543 -27.11 -24.47 24.57
CA ARG A 543 -27.55 -25.84 24.28
C ARG A 543 -26.97 -26.40 22.98
N GLN A 544 -26.91 -25.57 21.94
CA GLN A 544 -26.32 -25.93 20.65
C GLN A 544 -24.79 -25.81 20.62
N GLU A 545 -24.15 -25.39 21.72
CA GLU A 545 -22.70 -25.11 21.80
C GLU A 545 -22.21 -24.07 20.76
N THR A 546 -23.11 -23.18 20.33
CA THR A 546 -22.85 -22.14 19.32
C THR A 546 -22.73 -20.73 19.93
N LEU A 547 -22.13 -20.61 21.12
CA LEU A 547 -21.90 -19.32 21.80
C LEU A 547 -21.08 -18.31 20.98
N ASN A 548 -20.28 -18.78 20.02
CA ASN A 548 -19.61 -17.94 19.04
C ASN A 548 -20.58 -17.09 18.19
N ARG A 549 -21.82 -17.53 17.98
CA ARG A 549 -22.88 -16.77 17.31
C ARG A 549 -23.37 -15.57 18.13
N LEU A 550 -23.13 -15.58 19.45
CA LEU A 550 -23.33 -14.42 20.33
C LEU A 550 -22.08 -13.54 20.42
N GLY A 551 -21.03 -13.87 19.66
CA GLY A 551 -19.75 -13.16 19.70
C GLY A 551 -18.87 -13.54 20.88
N VAL A 552 -19.16 -14.65 21.57
CA VAL A 552 -18.35 -15.14 22.70
C VAL A 552 -17.31 -16.13 22.21
N TYR A 553 -16.05 -15.82 22.45
CA TYR A 553 -14.90 -16.63 22.06
C TYR A 553 -14.00 -16.87 23.26
N TRP A 554 -13.17 -17.91 23.18
CA TRP A 554 -12.11 -18.17 24.16
C TRP A 554 -10.79 -18.35 23.42
N HIS A 555 -9.81 -17.53 23.77
CA HIS A 555 -8.44 -17.61 23.28
C HIS A 555 -7.46 -17.31 24.42
N GLU A 556 -6.29 -17.92 24.38
CA GLU A 556 -5.25 -17.61 25.35
C GLU A 556 -4.76 -16.15 25.17
N PRO A 557 -4.55 -15.39 26.26
CA PRO A 557 -4.16 -13.98 26.18
C PRO A 557 -2.89 -13.71 25.36
N GLU A 558 -1.95 -14.64 25.33
CA GLU A 558 -0.72 -14.57 24.54
C GLU A 558 -1.04 -14.52 23.04
N LEU A 559 -1.97 -15.34 22.57
CA LEU A 559 -2.47 -15.33 21.19
C LEU A 559 -3.20 -14.02 20.89
N ILE A 560 -4.06 -13.56 21.79
CA ILE A 560 -4.83 -12.33 21.62
C ILE A 560 -3.89 -11.12 21.47
N LEU A 561 -2.92 -10.98 22.37
CA LEU A 561 -1.91 -9.92 22.31
C LEU A 561 -1.12 -10.00 21.01
N HIS A 562 -0.61 -11.19 20.67
CA HIS A 562 0.20 -11.40 19.48
C HIS A 562 -0.54 -11.03 18.19
N ALA A 563 -1.81 -11.45 18.07
CA ALA A 563 -2.64 -11.17 16.91
C ALA A 563 -3.00 -9.69 16.82
N LEU A 564 -3.44 -9.05 17.90
CA LEU A 564 -3.83 -7.64 17.89
C LEU A 564 -2.66 -6.69 17.60
N LEU A 565 -1.43 -7.04 18.01
CA LEU A 565 -0.23 -6.27 17.65
C LEU A 565 0.12 -6.32 16.16
N ARG A 566 -0.39 -7.32 15.44
CA ARG A 566 -0.18 -7.52 13.99
C ARG A 566 -1.43 -7.19 13.17
N PHE A 567 -2.58 -7.09 13.81
CA PHE A 567 -3.84 -6.82 13.15
C PHE A 567 -3.95 -5.35 12.72
N LYS A 568 -4.23 -5.13 11.44
CA LYS A 568 -4.49 -3.80 10.87
C LYS A 568 -5.97 -3.69 10.53
N PRO A 569 -6.78 -3.00 11.34
CA PRO A 569 -8.21 -2.83 11.06
C PRO A 569 -8.44 -1.99 9.81
N THR A 570 -9.58 -2.21 9.14
CA THR A 570 -10.00 -1.42 7.98
C THR A 570 -10.34 0.01 8.42
N SER A 571 -11.05 0.12 9.55
CA SER A 571 -11.41 1.40 10.16
C SER A 571 -10.38 1.84 11.18
N SER A 572 -9.91 3.09 11.09
CA SER A 572 -9.02 3.65 12.12
C SER A 572 -9.72 3.85 13.48
N VAL A 573 -11.07 3.90 13.50
CA VAL A 573 -11.89 4.15 14.69
C VAL A 573 -11.70 3.07 15.77
N ILE A 574 -11.40 1.83 15.39
CA ILE A 574 -11.23 0.73 16.35
C ILE A 574 -9.84 0.71 17.00
N THR A 575 -8.84 1.37 16.39
CA THR A 575 -7.44 1.35 16.85
C THR A 575 -7.27 1.84 18.30
N PRO A 576 -7.90 2.94 18.73
CA PRO A 576 -7.86 3.35 20.14
C PRO A 576 -8.47 2.31 21.09
N HIS A 577 -9.52 1.60 20.67
CA HIS A 577 -10.13 0.54 21.48
C HIS A 577 -9.23 -0.69 21.59
N ILE A 578 -8.49 -1.04 20.53
CA ILE A 578 -7.46 -2.09 20.58
C ILE A 578 -6.37 -1.68 21.58
N ASN A 579 -5.85 -0.45 21.50
CA ASN A 579 -4.81 0.02 22.42
C ASN A 579 -5.27 0.01 23.88
N LEU A 580 -6.49 0.45 24.16
CA LEU A 580 -7.08 0.40 25.50
C LEU A 580 -7.21 -1.05 26.00
N PHE A 581 -7.66 -1.97 25.14
CA PHE A 581 -7.72 -3.39 25.49
C PHE A 581 -6.33 -3.97 25.80
N LEU A 582 -5.31 -3.65 25.00
CA LEU A 582 -3.95 -4.10 25.22
C LEU A 582 -3.37 -3.53 26.53
N ASP A 583 -3.68 -2.26 26.85
CA ASP A 583 -3.32 -1.64 28.13
C ASP A 583 -4.00 -2.39 29.31
N GLU A 584 -5.28 -2.75 29.19
CA GLU A 584 -6.01 -3.55 30.20
C GLU A 584 -5.47 -4.99 30.33
N LEU A 585 -5.04 -5.61 29.24
CA LEU A 585 -4.39 -6.92 29.25
C LEU A 585 -3.09 -6.86 30.06
N LEU A 586 -2.25 -5.86 29.78
CA LEU A 586 -1.00 -5.65 30.53
C LEU A 586 -1.27 -5.33 32.01
N HIS A 587 -2.26 -4.48 32.29
CA HIS A 587 -2.67 -4.17 33.65
C HIS A 587 -3.10 -5.44 34.42
N THR A 588 -3.83 -6.34 33.75
CA THR A 588 -4.23 -7.65 34.30
C THR A 588 -3.01 -8.52 34.63
N TYR A 589 -2.07 -8.65 33.68
CA TYR A 589 -0.90 -9.52 33.83
C TYR A 589 0.22 -8.92 34.69
N ALA A 590 0.14 -7.63 35.04
CA ALA A 590 0.99 -7.01 36.04
C ALA A 590 0.60 -7.40 37.48
N GLN A 591 -0.60 -7.95 37.70
CA GLN A 591 -1.06 -8.35 39.03
C GLN A 591 -0.49 -9.71 39.46
N THR A 592 -0.33 -9.92 40.76
CA THR A 592 0.11 -11.19 41.38
C THR A 592 -1.03 -12.22 41.58
N GLY A 593 -2.21 -11.97 41.01
CA GLY A 593 -3.40 -12.82 41.18
C GLY A 593 -3.37 -14.16 40.44
N SER A 594 -4.45 -14.94 40.61
CA SER A 594 -4.69 -16.23 39.94
C SER A 594 -4.63 -16.12 38.41
N ASP A 595 -3.86 -17.01 37.77
CA ASP A 595 -3.72 -17.02 36.30
C ASP A 595 -5.03 -17.39 35.59
N LEU A 596 -5.87 -18.23 36.19
CA LEU A 596 -7.20 -18.53 35.69
C LEU A 596 -8.07 -17.26 35.65
N LEU A 597 -8.08 -16.48 36.74
CA LEU A 597 -8.84 -15.23 36.80
C LEU A 597 -8.32 -14.18 35.81
N LYS A 598 -7.00 -14.09 35.61
CA LYS A 598 -6.40 -13.23 34.58
C LYS A 598 -6.89 -13.60 33.18
N ARG A 599 -6.88 -14.89 32.84
CA ARG A 599 -7.35 -15.38 31.53
C ARG A 599 -8.82 -15.07 31.30
N PHE A 600 -9.68 -15.24 32.31
CA PHE A 600 -11.09 -14.84 32.21
C PHE A 600 -11.27 -13.34 32.06
N ARG A 601 -10.62 -12.51 32.90
CA ARG A 601 -10.70 -11.05 32.82
C ARG A 601 -10.35 -10.56 31.41
N VAL A 602 -9.25 -11.05 30.84
CA VAL A 602 -8.84 -10.71 29.46
C VAL A 602 -9.87 -11.15 28.44
N ASN A 603 -10.40 -12.38 28.51
CA ASN A 603 -11.40 -12.86 27.54
C ASN A 603 -12.74 -12.12 27.64
N ILE A 604 -13.13 -11.64 28.82
CA ILE A 604 -14.30 -10.77 29.01
C ILE A 604 -14.09 -9.43 28.31
N PHE A 605 -12.93 -8.78 28.51
CA PHE A 605 -12.60 -7.55 27.79
C PHE A 605 -12.47 -7.77 26.29
N PHE A 606 -11.92 -8.90 25.86
CA PHE A 606 -11.77 -9.23 24.45
C PHE A 606 -13.14 -9.40 23.79
N THR A 607 -14.08 -10.09 24.45
CA THR A 607 -15.46 -10.21 23.97
C THR A 607 -16.15 -8.84 23.86
N ARG A 608 -15.93 -7.94 24.83
CA ARG A 608 -16.43 -6.55 24.77
C ARG A 608 -15.80 -5.76 23.62
N LEU A 609 -14.51 -5.95 23.35
CA LEU A 609 -13.80 -5.36 22.21
C LEU A 609 -14.39 -5.86 20.88
N LEU A 610 -14.58 -7.17 20.72
CA LEU A 610 -15.11 -7.76 19.49
C LEU A 610 -16.51 -7.26 19.11
N LYS A 611 -17.31 -6.80 20.09
CA LYS A 611 -18.62 -6.16 19.81
C LYS A 611 -18.50 -4.78 19.15
N LYS A 612 -17.33 -4.15 19.21
CA LYS A 612 -17.05 -2.84 18.60
C LYS A 612 -16.50 -2.95 17.17
N PHE A 613 -16.06 -4.14 16.77
CA PHE A 613 -15.56 -4.39 15.42
C PHE A 613 -16.73 -4.48 14.44
N ASP A 614 -16.50 -4.05 13.19
CA ASP A 614 -17.38 -4.43 12.10
C ASP A 614 -17.28 -5.95 11.83
N ALA A 615 -18.26 -6.48 11.10
CA ALA A 615 -18.36 -7.92 10.88
C ALA A 615 -17.16 -8.50 10.10
N GLU A 616 -16.57 -7.72 9.20
CA GLU A 616 -15.46 -8.16 8.34
C GLU A 616 -14.16 -8.20 9.13
N ASP A 617 -13.79 -7.11 9.81
CA ASP A 617 -12.61 -7.04 10.68
C ASP A 617 -12.68 -8.07 11.82
N LYS A 618 -13.88 -8.31 12.37
CA LYS A 618 -14.08 -9.36 13.37
C LYS A 618 -13.77 -10.74 12.79
N THR A 619 -14.29 -11.05 11.61
CA THR A 619 -14.05 -12.35 10.95
C THR A 619 -12.58 -12.53 10.64
N ASP A 620 -11.92 -11.49 10.13
CA ASP A 620 -10.49 -11.52 9.80
C ASP A 620 -9.62 -11.72 11.05
N LEU A 621 -9.95 -11.06 12.17
CA LEU A 621 -9.24 -11.24 13.43
C LEU A 621 -9.41 -12.65 14.01
N ILE A 622 -10.63 -13.21 13.96
CA ILE A 622 -10.86 -14.59 14.44
C ILE A 622 -10.11 -15.60 13.58
N ARG A 623 -10.11 -15.44 12.25
CA ARG A 623 -9.30 -16.27 11.34
C ARG A 623 -7.81 -16.12 11.67
N LEU A 624 -7.33 -14.90 11.88
CA LEU A 624 -5.93 -14.63 12.23
C LEU A 624 -5.51 -15.32 13.53
N LEU A 625 -6.37 -15.33 14.56
CA LEU A 625 -6.10 -16.05 15.81
C LEU A 625 -5.90 -17.56 15.60
N GLN A 626 -6.59 -18.16 14.62
CA GLN A 626 -6.46 -19.57 14.27
C GLN A 626 -5.21 -19.88 13.43
N LEU A 627 -4.56 -18.85 12.87
CA LEU A 627 -3.32 -19.01 12.11
C LEU A 627 -2.07 -19.06 12.99
N TYR A 628 -2.14 -18.53 14.22
CA TYR A 628 -1.00 -18.46 15.11
C TYR A 628 -0.90 -19.70 16.00
N ASP A 629 0.33 -20.18 16.17
CA ASP A 629 0.65 -21.28 17.07
C ASP A 629 0.81 -20.78 18.51
N LEU A 630 0.04 -21.35 19.44
CA LEU A 630 0.06 -20.97 20.85
C LEU A 630 1.46 -21.10 21.44
N GLY A 631 2.14 -22.24 21.22
CA GLY A 631 3.47 -22.51 21.78
C GLY A 631 4.49 -21.42 21.41
N LYS A 632 4.56 -21.05 20.13
CA LYS A 632 5.40 -19.95 19.66
C LYS A 632 4.98 -18.62 20.27
N THR A 633 3.69 -18.29 20.27
CA THR A 633 3.23 -16.99 20.81
C THR A 633 3.48 -16.83 22.30
N SER A 634 3.38 -17.90 23.08
CA SER A 634 3.70 -17.89 24.52
C SER A 634 5.17 -17.55 24.78
N THR A 635 6.10 -18.04 23.95
CA THR A 635 7.54 -17.73 24.13
C THR A 635 7.87 -16.25 23.93
N VAL A 636 7.11 -15.55 23.07
CA VAL A 636 7.30 -14.12 22.75
C VAL A 636 6.33 -13.21 23.49
N PHE A 637 5.57 -13.73 24.47
CA PHE A 637 4.54 -12.95 25.17
C PHE A 637 5.10 -11.72 25.87
N LEU A 638 6.16 -11.89 26.67
CA LEU A 638 6.81 -10.81 27.40
C LEU A 638 7.45 -9.77 26.45
N ASP A 639 8.02 -10.21 25.34
CA ASP A 639 8.56 -9.31 24.31
C ASP A 639 7.46 -8.48 23.66
N ASN A 640 6.30 -9.09 23.36
CA ASN A 640 5.12 -8.39 22.84
C ASN A 640 4.59 -7.37 23.86
N CYS A 641 4.59 -7.70 25.16
CA CYS A 641 4.23 -6.78 26.23
C CYS A 641 5.17 -5.56 26.26
N ALA A 642 6.49 -5.80 26.25
CA ALA A 642 7.49 -4.75 26.24
C ALA A 642 7.40 -3.88 24.97
N HIS A 643 7.16 -4.50 23.81
CA HIS A 643 6.95 -3.82 22.54
C HIS A 643 5.75 -2.87 22.59
N HIS A 644 4.62 -3.32 23.12
CA HIS A 644 3.42 -2.48 23.27
C HIS A 644 3.70 -1.27 24.19
N ILE A 645 4.27 -1.50 25.38
CA ILE A 645 4.61 -0.43 26.31
C ILE A 645 5.55 0.59 25.66
N GLY A 646 6.63 0.13 25.01
CA GLY A 646 7.58 0.99 24.31
C GLY A 646 6.92 1.84 23.24
N ASN A 647 6.01 1.27 22.45
CA ASN A 647 5.26 2.00 21.43
C ASN A 647 4.35 3.07 22.04
N ARG A 648 3.63 2.75 23.12
CA ARG A 648 2.75 3.71 23.82
C ARG A 648 3.53 4.88 24.41
N LEU A 649 4.70 4.62 25.00
CA LEU A 649 5.60 5.66 25.50
C LEU A 649 6.12 6.58 24.39
N ASN A 650 6.45 6.03 23.21
CA ASN A 650 6.83 6.85 22.05
C ASN A 650 5.67 7.76 21.59
N GLN A 651 4.45 7.24 21.52
CA GLN A 651 3.27 8.02 21.13
C GLN A 651 2.99 9.18 22.09
N ILE A 652 3.10 8.94 23.40
CA ILE A 652 2.97 9.98 24.42
C ILE A 652 4.01 11.09 24.20
N ASN A 653 5.25 10.73 23.86
CA ASN A 653 6.30 11.70 23.59
C ASN A 653 6.09 12.51 22.31
N LEU A 654 5.47 11.93 21.28
CA LEU A 654 5.20 12.60 19.99
C LEU A 654 3.98 13.54 20.04
N SER A 655 3.08 13.38 21.01
CA SER A 655 1.79 14.09 21.06
C SER A 655 1.87 15.52 21.66
N GLN A 656 3.05 16.14 21.71
CA GLN A 656 3.24 17.48 22.30
C GLN A 656 2.80 18.63 21.37
N PRO A 657 2.28 19.75 21.93
CA PRO A 657 1.88 20.93 21.15
C PRO A 657 3.08 21.53 20.42
N GLY A 658 2.99 21.61 19.08
CA GLY A 658 4.05 22.10 18.20
C GLY A 658 4.57 21.07 17.20
N HIS A 659 4.23 19.79 17.36
CA HIS A 659 4.44 18.77 16.34
C HIS A 659 3.13 18.50 15.58
N PRO A 660 3.15 18.42 14.23
CA PRO A 660 1.95 18.04 13.49
C PRO A 660 1.47 16.68 14.00
N GLN A 661 0.23 16.66 14.52
CA GLN A 661 -0.43 15.41 14.89
C GLN A 661 -0.39 14.50 13.67
N LEU A 662 0.41 13.43 13.74
CA LEU A 662 0.35 12.37 12.74
C LEU A 662 -0.98 11.65 12.96
N PHE A 663 -2.04 12.16 12.32
CA PHE A 663 -3.36 11.52 12.21
C PHE A 663 -3.26 10.10 11.60
N TYR A 664 -2.12 9.77 11.00
CA TYR A 664 -1.76 8.44 10.52
C TYR A 664 -0.69 7.79 11.39
N SER A 665 -0.89 7.76 12.71
CA SER A 665 -0.37 6.62 13.47
C SER A 665 -1.35 5.46 13.31
N PHE A 666 -1.27 4.82 12.14
CA PHE A 666 -1.38 3.36 12.14
C PHE A 666 -0.41 2.84 13.22
N VAL A 667 -0.43 1.56 13.54
CA VAL A 667 0.70 0.93 14.25
C VAL A 667 1.94 0.93 13.31
N CYS A 668 2.36 2.10 12.84
CA CYS A 668 3.71 2.41 12.44
C CYS A 668 4.51 2.18 13.70
N ARG A 669 5.10 0.99 13.76
CA ARG A 669 6.27 0.68 14.57
C ARG A 669 7.27 1.80 14.28
N ALA A 670 7.28 2.81 15.13
CA ALA A 670 8.29 3.84 15.07
C ALA A 670 9.63 3.13 15.24
N ASP A 671 10.58 3.46 14.39
CA ASP A 671 11.99 3.13 14.57
C ASP A 671 12.38 3.21 16.04
N LYS A 672 13.10 2.17 16.50
CA LYS A 672 13.72 2.00 17.84
C LYS A 672 13.20 2.99 18.88
N SER A 673 12.32 2.52 19.78
CA SER A 673 11.85 3.32 20.90
C SER A 673 13.01 4.06 21.58
N LYS A 674 12.84 5.36 21.80
CA LYS A 674 13.86 6.17 22.49
C LYS A 674 14.17 5.59 23.87
N VAL A 675 13.18 4.92 24.46
CA VAL A 675 13.31 4.14 25.69
C VAL A 675 13.40 2.66 25.30
N SER A 676 14.57 2.07 25.48
CA SER A 676 14.79 0.63 25.36
C SER A 676 15.15 0.06 26.72
N ILE A 677 14.71 -1.17 26.99
CA ILE A 677 15.03 -1.91 28.21
C ILE A 677 15.73 -3.21 27.82
N SER A 678 16.55 -3.75 28.72
CA SER A 678 17.05 -5.11 28.58
C SER A 678 15.97 -6.08 29.04
N MET A 679 15.62 -7.05 28.19
CA MET A 679 14.69 -8.13 28.55
C MET A 679 15.37 -9.25 29.35
N THR A 680 16.68 -9.17 29.58
CA THR A 680 17.45 -10.23 30.22
C THR A 680 17.01 -10.45 31.67
N GLY A 681 16.47 -11.63 31.97
CA GLY A 681 16.07 -12.01 33.33
C GLY A 681 14.67 -11.53 33.76
N LEU A 682 13.95 -10.79 32.91
CA LEU A 682 12.58 -10.37 33.19
C LEU A 682 11.60 -11.53 32.95
N LYS A 683 10.86 -11.94 33.99
CA LYS A 683 9.92 -13.08 33.94
C LYS A 683 8.45 -12.69 34.07
N GLN A 684 8.16 -11.43 34.40
CA GLN A 684 6.80 -10.95 34.67
C GLN A 684 6.58 -9.57 34.04
N VAL A 685 5.32 -9.26 33.71
CA VAL A 685 4.93 -7.96 33.14
C VAL A 685 5.17 -6.82 34.12
N SER A 686 4.98 -7.05 35.43
CA SER A 686 5.32 -6.09 36.49
C SER A 686 6.79 -5.64 36.43
N CYS A 687 7.71 -6.59 36.30
CA CYS A 687 9.15 -6.31 36.17
C CYS A 687 9.49 -5.52 34.90
N ILE A 688 8.77 -5.76 33.79
CA ILE A 688 8.91 -4.99 32.55
C ILE A 688 8.48 -3.54 32.78
N ILE A 689 7.33 -3.33 33.43
CA ILE A 689 6.82 -2.00 33.74
C ILE A 689 7.81 -1.24 34.63
N ASP A 690 8.38 -1.89 35.64
CA ASP A 690 9.36 -1.28 36.53
C ASP A 690 10.67 -0.95 35.81
N ALA A 691 11.16 -1.82 34.93
CA ALA A 691 12.30 -1.54 34.06
C ALA A 691 12.05 -0.30 33.16
N PHE A 692 10.83 -0.13 32.63
CA PHE A 692 10.47 1.08 31.88
C PHE A 692 10.36 2.32 32.77
N LYS A 693 9.91 2.21 34.03
CA LYS A 693 9.90 3.33 34.99
C LYS A 693 11.32 3.80 35.27
N GLU A 694 12.24 2.85 35.53
CA GLU A 694 13.66 3.13 35.75
C GLU A 694 14.29 3.79 34.51
N ALA A 695 14.08 3.22 33.33
CA ALA A 695 14.61 3.77 32.08
C ALA A 695 14.05 5.17 31.77
N SER A 696 12.77 5.43 32.06
CA SER A 696 12.14 6.75 31.87
C SER A 696 12.62 7.80 32.88
N SER A 697 13.14 7.35 34.03
CA SER A 697 13.71 8.19 35.09
C SER A 697 15.21 8.44 34.89
N SER A 698 15.85 7.74 33.94
CA SER A 698 17.28 7.89 33.68
C SER A 698 17.64 9.30 33.20
N PRO A 699 18.66 9.95 33.79
CA PRO A 699 19.13 11.26 33.35
C PRO A 699 19.77 11.23 31.94
N SER A 700 20.11 10.06 31.41
CA SER A 700 20.64 9.91 30.04
C SER A 700 19.59 10.14 28.95
N LEU A 701 18.31 10.06 29.30
CA LEU A 701 17.20 10.18 28.35
C LEU A 701 16.76 11.65 28.25
N LYS A 702 17.03 12.30 27.11
CA LYS A 702 16.62 13.68 26.83
C LYS A 702 15.11 13.76 26.58
N LEU A 703 14.32 13.86 27.66
CA LEU A 703 12.88 14.12 27.64
C LEU A 703 12.55 15.47 28.30
N THR A 704 11.47 16.10 27.83
CA THR A 704 10.85 17.22 28.55
C THR A 704 10.23 16.72 29.86
N GLU A 705 10.13 17.57 30.87
CA GLU A 705 9.53 17.20 32.16
C GLU A 705 8.06 16.78 32.02
N SER A 706 7.31 17.44 31.12
CA SER A 706 5.93 17.06 30.80
C SER A 706 5.85 15.67 30.18
N SER A 707 6.69 15.34 29.19
CA SER A 707 6.73 13.98 28.60
C SER A 707 7.06 12.93 29.66
N ARG A 708 8.05 13.21 30.52
CA ARG A 708 8.46 12.29 31.60
C ARG A 708 7.31 12.02 32.55
N GLN A 709 6.59 13.05 32.99
CA GLN A 709 5.47 12.90 33.91
C GLN A 709 4.29 12.13 33.28
N SER A 710 3.96 12.40 32.01
CA SER A 710 2.92 11.65 31.29
C SER A 710 3.29 10.19 31.10
N MET A 711 4.56 9.89 30.77
CA MET A 711 5.06 8.52 30.65
C MET A 711 5.01 7.78 32.00
N LEU A 712 5.47 8.41 33.09
CA LEU A 712 5.41 7.83 34.43
C LEU A 712 3.96 7.64 34.92
N SER A 713 3.06 8.57 34.61
CA SER A 713 1.64 8.43 34.93
C SER A 713 1.03 7.22 34.22
N TYR A 714 1.30 7.04 32.93
CA TYR A 714 0.88 5.84 32.19
C TYR A 714 1.42 4.54 32.81
N LEU A 715 2.71 4.47 33.11
CA LEU A 715 3.33 3.28 33.70
C LEU A 715 2.81 2.98 35.12
N ARG A 716 2.52 4.02 35.92
CA ARG A 716 1.87 3.87 37.23
C ARG A 716 0.45 3.33 37.08
N ASN A 717 -0.30 3.81 36.10
CA ASN A 717 -1.65 3.33 35.82
C ASN A 717 -1.67 1.86 35.38
N LEU A 718 -0.67 1.40 34.63
CA LEU A 718 -0.55 -0.03 34.28
C LEU A 718 -0.22 -0.92 35.49
N ALA A 719 0.50 -0.40 36.49
CA ALA A 719 0.91 -1.15 37.67
C ALA A 719 -0.05 -1.02 38.86
N ARG A 720 -1.14 -0.25 38.74
CA ARG A 720 -2.07 -0.03 39.85
C ARG A 720 -2.72 -1.35 40.28
N PRO A 721 -2.96 -1.60 41.58
CA PRO A 721 -3.68 -2.79 42.02
C PRO A 721 -5.10 -2.86 41.43
N ILE A 722 -5.54 -4.05 41.05
CA ILE A 722 -6.93 -4.32 40.66
C ILE A 722 -7.69 -4.78 41.91
N LEU A 723 -8.65 -3.95 42.35
CA LEU A 723 -9.51 -4.24 43.49
C LEU A 723 -10.72 -5.07 43.06
N THR A 724 -11.12 -6.02 43.90
CA THR A 724 -12.38 -6.77 43.71
C THR A 724 -13.59 -5.85 43.84
N VAL A 725 -14.75 -6.27 43.32
CA VAL A 725 -16.02 -5.51 43.46
C VAL A 725 -16.32 -5.17 44.93
N GLY A 726 -16.13 -6.11 45.85
CA GLY A 726 -16.33 -5.86 47.28
C GLY A 726 -15.32 -4.86 47.86
N GLU A 727 -14.05 -4.93 47.45
CA GLU A 727 -13.03 -3.94 47.85
C GLU A 727 -13.30 -2.55 47.25
N LEU A 728 -13.85 -2.48 46.03
CA LEU A 728 -14.28 -1.23 45.41
C LEU A 728 -15.44 -0.60 46.17
N GLU A 729 -16.44 -1.38 46.58
CA GLU A 729 -17.54 -0.92 47.41
C GLU A 729 -17.06 -0.45 48.79
N VAL A 730 -16.16 -1.19 49.43
CA VAL A 730 -15.54 -0.76 50.70
C VAL A 730 -14.73 0.52 50.50
N ALA A 731 -13.95 0.62 49.42
CA ALA A 731 -13.18 1.81 49.10
C ALA A 731 -14.09 3.02 48.85
N SER A 732 -15.16 2.87 48.06
CA SER A 732 -16.12 3.95 47.79
C SER A 732 -16.83 4.39 49.06
N ASN A 733 -17.23 3.45 49.91
CA ASN A 733 -17.91 3.74 51.18
C ASN A 733 -16.96 4.35 52.22
N SER A 734 -15.68 3.98 52.20
CA SER A 734 -14.64 4.59 53.05
C SER A 734 -14.22 5.99 52.58
N SER A 735 -14.47 6.33 51.31
CA SER A 735 -14.22 7.66 50.75
C SER A 735 -15.35 8.67 51.00
N GLN A 736 -16.16 8.47 52.05
CA GLN A 736 -17.07 9.51 52.54
C GLN A 736 -16.26 10.78 52.83
N CYS A 737 -16.40 11.75 51.91
CA CYS A 737 -15.90 13.10 52.03
C CYS A 737 -16.54 13.72 53.28
N LEU A 738 -15.75 13.96 54.32
CA LEU A 738 -16.15 14.91 55.36
C LEU A 738 -16.43 16.24 54.65
N ASP A 739 -17.65 16.76 54.74
CA ASP A 739 -17.91 18.16 54.45
C ASP A 739 -17.02 19.02 55.39
N TYR A 740 -16.75 20.29 55.05
CA TYR A 740 -15.83 21.20 55.76
C TYR A 740 -16.16 21.38 57.26
N LEU A 741 -17.27 20.80 57.73
CA LEU A 741 -17.79 20.83 59.10
C LEU A 741 -17.85 19.45 59.80
N GLY A 742 -17.40 18.36 59.16
CA GLY A 742 -17.10 17.09 59.84
C GLY A 742 -18.29 16.28 60.35
N ALA A 743 -19.45 16.31 59.70
CA ALA A 743 -20.58 15.42 60.00
C ALA A 743 -20.74 14.33 58.92
N PRO A 744 -21.08 13.07 59.28
CA PRO A 744 -21.45 12.04 58.31
C PRO A 744 -22.84 12.35 57.77
N THR A 745 -22.99 12.39 56.44
CA THR A 745 -24.30 12.35 55.76
C THR A 745 -24.82 10.94 55.66
#